data_AF-A0A2U1Q6C4-F1
#
_entry.id   AF-A0A2U1Q6C4-F1
#
_cell.length_a   1.000
_cell.length_b   1.000
_cell.length_c   1.000
_cell.angle_alpha   90.00
_cell.angle_beta   90.00
_cell.angle_gamma   90.00
#
_symmetry.space_group_name_H-M   'P 1'
#
loop_
_entity.id
_entity.type
_entity.pdbx_description
1 polymer ?
#
loop_
_entity_poly.entity_id
_entity_poly.type
_entity_poly.pdbx_seq_one_letter_code
_entity_poly.pdbx_strand_id
1 'polypeptide(L)'
;MKHKSWLSWLLIMTMTMTTIFLVRQAQGVCADDERRTLLEIKASLMNSYDSAVDNVLPTWVDHGECCNWERVQCNTTTGRVTMILLGNLNDDTRYIADPEVYWPLNVSLFSHFKELRSLNLSWNYLDHELLNTGLVRLSSLKKLEILDLSSNFAIDNDILPSLTTLTSLRVLNLAFTSLEGHFPTNEFAALENLEMLDLTDCHFSGIFEMQGSKKAFILNKLETLNLKHNDFNESIVSSLKILPSLKNLDLSKNRLSGPFPPHDLAFLTNLEMLDLSGNSRLSGTSNIQELSHLKALKTLDMGDCRLNSLVFNGTMSGLLHLNLDWNIFRNDTLKFLVAFPSLEFLSLGHSHLNRSALVQEVPNMRNLEVLLLGNNNLRGKLAMKALASFPNLKILDLSSNNLIGSIPSEISSLSSLRVLYLAENNLYGSLPEYGLCELKNLQELDLSGNNFKGNLPECFNNLLSLKVFEISFNNFSGLIPPSLIANLTSLEYLNFGHNKFEGSLSFSSFANLRNLVVVEFKSDNDKFEVETEGPFGWIPVFQLQVLVLSNCNVNRPKGSVFPGFLLHQKKLQAVDLSHNSLEGDLPVSWLVENNTMLEVLYLRNNSFGGSIRMPLYRNFQLLELEISSNHIMGAIPQDIGKLLAGISYLNLSHNALSGSIPSSFANLGGINILDLAYNNLSGEVPQELFKESAISVLKLSHNSLQGKVLSGNFSLYFFNMLLLNNNNFTGEISKNKSFDISVLDISNNFFSGILPNGKIPKFLGELYSLRILILRKNNFSGSVPKQLCQLTSASLIDLSGNSLSGSIPQCLKNIAAPYYLGDYIQTNSINSYPWYSSFEYSGAQKTWRSLTDDNPLFETPDEVQFTTKSMSRSYKGHILDFLSGLDLSSNNLTGEIPPELGYLTQILALNLSHNQLMGSIPEKLSNLTNIESLDLSSNNLSGKIPPQLTNLAYLSYFNVSYNNLSGKLPEMKRQFGTFTAASYVGNPLLCGPPLEKKCSNTSPVNIPQGAVPSAKEDEKWYDIDTIWFFGSLSATWVVCLLGFAAVLYTNPGWRRWWLFVIEENMYTCYYFLIDLVGALMAYYEFQIAAIRGKLPEMKRQFGTFTEASYVGNPLLCGPPLEKKCSNTSPVNIPQGAVPSAKEDEKWYDIDTIWFFGSLSATWVVCLLGFAAGLYTNPGWRRWWLFVIEENMYTCYYFLIDLLYAQVELNRTFYTALYQDYFPKLCDILKAVQLVVLSEGPQANKRSML
;
A
#
# COMPACT_ATOMS: atom_id res chain seq x y z
N MET A 1 -71.31 12.37 -52.64
CA MET A 1 -71.36 11.48 -51.46
C MET A 1 -69.94 11.10 -51.01
N LYS A 2 -69.28 11.89 -50.15
CA LYS A 2 -67.86 11.69 -49.76
C LYS A 2 -67.59 11.82 -48.24
N HIS A 3 -68.50 11.34 -47.37
CA HIS A 3 -68.33 11.43 -45.91
C HIS A 3 -68.46 10.11 -45.12
N LYS A 4 -68.73 8.96 -45.76
CA LYS A 4 -68.92 7.68 -45.02
C LYS A 4 -67.65 6.85 -44.79
N SER A 5 -66.60 6.97 -45.60
CA SER A 5 -65.39 6.16 -45.45
C SER A 5 -64.56 6.54 -44.22
N TRP A 6 -64.41 7.83 -43.92
CA TRP A 6 -63.58 8.29 -42.80
C TRP A 6 -64.17 7.88 -41.44
N LEU A 7 -65.50 7.90 -41.29
CA LEU A 7 -66.20 7.38 -40.12
C LEU A 7 -66.01 5.86 -39.94
N SER A 8 -66.02 5.07 -41.01
CA SER A 8 -65.67 3.63 -40.92
C SER A 8 -64.22 3.41 -40.53
N TRP A 9 -63.27 4.16 -41.09
CA TRP A 9 -61.86 4.07 -40.69
C TRP A 9 -61.62 4.53 -39.26
N LEU A 10 -62.34 5.56 -38.79
CA LEU A 10 -62.28 6.00 -37.40
C LEU A 10 -62.88 4.96 -36.47
N LEU A 11 -64.04 4.36 -36.80
CA LEU A 11 -64.61 3.26 -36.01
C LEU A 11 -63.66 2.06 -35.95
N ILE A 12 -63.12 1.64 -37.09
CA ILE A 12 -62.15 0.53 -37.14
C ILE A 12 -60.92 0.87 -36.31
N MET A 13 -60.32 2.06 -36.44
CA MET A 13 -59.23 2.52 -35.58
C MET A 13 -59.61 2.51 -34.09
N THR A 14 -60.81 2.97 -33.72
CA THR A 14 -61.23 2.96 -32.31
C THR A 14 -61.51 1.56 -31.80
N MET A 15 -62.00 0.63 -32.63
CA MET A 15 -62.24 -0.76 -32.23
C MET A 15 -60.96 -1.59 -32.22
N THR A 16 -60.03 -1.38 -33.14
CA THR A 16 -58.69 -1.98 -33.04
C THR A 16 -57.90 -1.38 -31.89
N MET A 17 -57.97 -0.07 -31.64
CA MET A 17 -57.33 0.54 -30.47
C MET A 17 -57.97 0.09 -29.15
N THR A 18 -59.31 0.00 -29.02
CA THR A 18 -59.90 -0.52 -27.77
C THR A 18 -59.68 -2.02 -27.60
N THR A 19 -59.67 -2.82 -28.67
CA THR A 19 -59.28 -4.24 -28.54
C THR A 19 -57.79 -4.40 -28.24
N ILE A 20 -56.90 -3.58 -28.80
CA ILE A 20 -55.47 -3.56 -28.44
C ILE A 20 -55.28 -3.07 -26.99
N PHE A 21 -56.08 -2.10 -26.53
CA PHE A 21 -56.03 -1.59 -25.15
C PHE A 21 -56.56 -2.63 -24.15
N LEU A 22 -57.67 -3.30 -24.47
CA LEU A 22 -58.23 -4.40 -23.66
C LEU A 22 -57.35 -5.66 -23.70
N VAL A 23 -56.70 -5.98 -24.82
CA VAL A 23 -55.71 -7.06 -24.90
C VAL A 23 -54.43 -6.70 -24.14
N ARG A 24 -53.97 -5.45 -24.18
CA ARG A 24 -52.88 -4.97 -23.31
C ARG A 24 -53.26 -4.99 -21.84
N GLN A 25 -54.52 -4.73 -21.47
CA GLN A 25 -55.02 -4.89 -20.09
C GLN A 25 -55.29 -6.35 -19.71
N ALA A 26 -55.27 -7.29 -20.65
CA ALA A 26 -55.40 -8.73 -20.42
C ALA A 26 -54.04 -9.47 -20.46
N GLN A 27 -52.94 -8.78 -20.76
CA GLN A 27 -51.59 -9.33 -20.79
C GLN A 27 -50.78 -8.83 -19.59
N GLY A 28 -50.49 -9.71 -18.62
CA GLY A 28 -49.57 -9.41 -17.51
C GLY A 28 -50.19 -9.38 -16.11
N VAL A 29 -51.52 -9.43 -15.98
CA VAL A 29 -52.18 -9.44 -14.66
C VAL A 29 -51.84 -10.71 -13.90
N CYS A 30 -50.96 -10.57 -12.89
CA CYS A 30 -50.65 -11.62 -11.93
C CYS A 30 -51.92 -12.10 -11.22
N ALA A 31 -52.07 -13.42 -11.08
CA ALA A 31 -53.27 -13.99 -10.47
C ALA A 31 -53.35 -13.66 -8.96
N ASP A 32 -54.52 -13.19 -8.50
CA ASP A 32 -54.73 -12.75 -7.11
C ASP A 32 -54.43 -13.82 -6.05
N ASP A 33 -54.58 -15.11 -6.38
CA ASP A 33 -54.17 -16.22 -5.50
C ASP A 33 -52.64 -16.26 -5.34
N GLU A 34 -51.89 -16.23 -6.44
CA GLU A 34 -50.43 -16.28 -6.43
C GLU A 34 -49.82 -14.99 -5.84
N ARG A 35 -50.41 -13.83 -6.13
CA ARG A 35 -49.98 -12.53 -5.60
C ARG A 35 -50.06 -12.47 -4.07
N ARG A 36 -51.10 -13.05 -3.46
CA ARG A 36 -51.24 -13.11 -1.99
C ARG A 36 -50.23 -14.07 -1.38
N THR A 37 -50.02 -15.23 -1.99
CA THR A 37 -49.00 -16.20 -1.54
C THR A 37 -47.59 -15.59 -1.52
N LEU A 38 -47.23 -14.74 -2.51
CA LEU A 38 -45.96 -14.01 -2.49
C LEU A 38 -45.86 -13.02 -1.30
N LEU A 39 -46.93 -12.30 -0.98
CA LEU A 39 -46.95 -11.39 0.16
C LEU A 39 -46.92 -12.13 1.51
N GLU A 40 -47.53 -13.32 1.60
CA GLU A 40 -47.41 -14.22 2.77
C GLU A 40 -45.98 -14.74 2.94
N ILE A 41 -45.28 -15.05 1.84
CA ILE A 41 -43.85 -15.42 1.87
C ILE A 41 -43.00 -14.24 2.38
N LYS A 42 -43.22 -13.01 1.88
CA LYS A 42 -42.52 -11.81 2.39
C LYS A 42 -42.83 -11.58 3.88
N ALA A 43 -44.06 -11.75 4.32
CA ALA A 43 -44.42 -11.62 5.74
C ALA A 43 -43.71 -12.68 6.62
N SER A 44 -43.51 -13.90 6.13
CA SER A 44 -42.75 -14.93 6.86
C SER A 44 -41.28 -14.54 7.07
N LEU A 45 -40.68 -13.85 6.09
CA LEU A 45 -39.30 -13.37 6.10
C LEU A 45 -39.14 -12.12 6.98
N MET A 46 -40.13 -11.20 6.98
CA MET A 46 -40.14 -10.05 7.88
C MET A 46 -40.29 -10.44 9.37
N ASN A 47 -40.84 -11.63 9.67
CA ASN A 47 -40.99 -12.11 11.04
C ASN A 47 -39.70 -12.72 11.64
N SER A 48 -38.68 -13.04 10.85
CA SER A 48 -37.39 -13.57 11.34
C SER A 48 -36.35 -12.50 11.67
N TYR A 49 -36.59 -11.23 11.32
CA TYR A 49 -35.66 -10.12 11.57
C TYR A 49 -36.31 -9.05 12.44
N ASP A 50 -35.65 -8.67 13.55
CA ASP A 50 -36.22 -7.72 14.51
C ASP A 50 -36.25 -6.28 13.96
N SER A 51 -37.45 -5.89 13.50
CA SER A 51 -37.99 -4.53 13.37
C SER A 51 -37.20 -3.44 12.60
N ALA A 52 -36.03 -3.75 12.04
CA ALA A 52 -35.14 -2.76 11.41
C ALA A 52 -35.14 -2.75 9.87
N VAL A 53 -35.92 -3.62 9.20
CA VAL A 53 -35.68 -3.97 7.78
C VAL A 53 -36.89 -3.76 6.86
N ASP A 54 -37.33 -2.50 6.71
CA ASP A 54 -38.36 -2.11 5.71
C ASP A 54 -37.95 -2.36 4.24
N ASN A 55 -36.67 -2.65 4.00
CA ASN A 55 -36.06 -2.70 2.65
C ASN A 55 -35.95 -4.11 2.03
N VAL A 56 -36.46 -5.18 2.66
CA VAL A 56 -36.43 -6.53 2.06
C VAL A 56 -37.52 -6.67 0.99
N LEU A 57 -37.11 -7.12 -0.22
CA LEU A 57 -37.97 -7.25 -1.41
C LEU A 57 -38.81 -5.98 -1.63
N PRO A 58 -38.19 -4.80 -1.85
CA PRO A 58 -38.85 -3.50 -1.82
C PRO A 58 -39.92 -3.33 -2.91
N THR A 59 -39.87 -4.09 -4.01
CA THR A 59 -40.89 -4.07 -5.07
C THR A 59 -42.14 -4.88 -4.71
N TRP A 60 -42.06 -5.80 -3.74
CA TRP A 60 -43.17 -6.66 -3.31
C TRP A 60 -44.10 -5.86 -2.37
N VAL A 61 -45.13 -5.24 -2.95
CA VAL A 61 -46.02 -4.27 -2.27
C VAL A 61 -47.51 -4.56 -2.47
N ASP A 62 -48.32 -4.10 -1.50
CA ASP A 62 -49.77 -4.30 -1.48
C ASP A 62 -50.54 -3.68 -2.66
N HIS A 63 -49.92 -2.78 -3.43
CA HIS A 63 -50.51 -2.14 -4.61
C HIS A 63 -49.56 -2.23 -5.82
N GLY A 64 -49.57 -3.35 -6.55
CA GLY A 64 -48.75 -3.55 -7.75
C GLY A 64 -48.92 -4.94 -8.38
N GLU A 65 -48.56 -5.07 -9.66
CA GLU A 65 -48.60 -6.33 -10.43
C GLU A 65 -47.40 -7.22 -10.12
N CYS A 66 -47.61 -8.45 -9.61
CA CYS A 66 -46.49 -9.29 -9.14
C CYS A 66 -45.51 -9.73 -10.24
N CYS A 67 -45.94 -9.73 -11.50
CA CYS A 67 -45.09 -10.09 -12.64
C CYS A 67 -44.04 -9.02 -12.99
N ASN A 68 -44.11 -7.85 -12.34
CA ASN A 68 -43.11 -6.78 -12.43
C ASN A 68 -42.26 -6.67 -11.14
N TRP A 69 -42.44 -7.57 -10.17
CA TRP A 69 -41.64 -7.61 -8.95
C TRP A 69 -40.27 -8.24 -9.21
N GLU A 70 -39.26 -7.80 -8.44
CA GLU A 70 -37.94 -8.41 -8.46
C GLU A 70 -38.03 -9.91 -8.11
N ARG A 71 -37.11 -10.70 -8.68
CA ARG A 71 -36.98 -12.14 -8.38
C ARG A 71 -38.24 -13.00 -8.71
N VAL A 72 -39.23 -12.45 -9.42
CA VAL A 72 -40.44 -13.15 -9.92
C VAL A 72 -40.49 -13.09 -11.45
N GLN A 73 -40.85 -14.20 -12.11
CA GLN A 73 -41.14 -14.23 -13.55
C GLN A 73 -42.48 -14.92 -13.82
N CYS A 74 -43.26 -14.37 -14.74
CA CYS A 74 -44.56 -14.92 -15.16
C CYS A 74 -44.56 -15.39 -16.63
N ASN A 75 -45.48 -16.31 -16.94
CA ASN A 75 -45.87 -16.68 -18.29
C ASN A 75 -46.59 -15.50 -18.98
N THR A 76 -46.01 -15.00 -20.07
CA THR A 76 -46.50 -13.84 -20.84
C THR A 76 -47.89 -14.02 -21.47
N THR A 77 -48.42 -15.24 -21.50
CA THR A 77 -49.74 -15.57 -22.07
C THR A 77 -50.81 -15.81 -20.99
N THR A 78 -50.45 -16.22 -19.79
CA THR A 78 -51.41 -16.61 -18.72
C THR A 78 -51.36 -15.72 -17.48
N GLY A 79 -50.33 -14.88 -17.31
CA GLY A 79 -50.11 -14.08 -16.10
C GLY A 79 -49.72 -14.89 -14.86
N ARG A 80 -49.55 -16.21 -14.98
CA ARG A 80 -49.20 -17.12 -13.87
C ARG A 80 -47.69 -17.15 -13.64
N VAL A 81 -47.27 -17.25 -12.38
CA VAL A 81 -45.85 -17.30 -11.99
C VAL A 81 -45.20 -18.59 -12.49
N THR A 82 -44.03 -18.46 -13.12
CA THR A 82 -43.23 -19.56 -13.68
C THR A 82 -41.85 -19.72 -13.04
N MET A 83 -41.31 -18.67 -12.41
CA MET A 83 -40.03 -18.71 -11.71
C MET A 83 -40.06 -17.81 -10.46
N ILE A 84 -39.44 -18.28 -9.38
CA ILE A 84 -39.25 -17.55 -8.12
C ILE A 84 -37.78 -17.72 -7.69
N LEU A 85 -37.07 -16.61 -7.50
CA LEU A 85 -35.63 -16.55 -7.22
C LEU A 85 -35.33 -15.94 -5.84
N LEU A 86 -35.73 -16.64 -4.79
CA LEU A 86 -35.56 -16.21 -3.40
C LEU A 86 -34.17 -16.56 -2.84
N GLY A 87 -33.17 -16.87 -3.67
CA GLY A 87 -31.83 -17.23 -3.22
C GLY A 87 -30.99 -16.04 -2.74
N ASN A 88 -30.18 -16.24 -1.70
CA ASN A 88 -29.25 -15.27 -1.13
C ASN A 88 -29.91 -13.92 -0.79
N LEU A 89 -30.92 -13.94 0.07
CA LEU A 89 -31.63 -12.72 0.50
C LEU A 89 -30.86 -11.95 1.60
N ASN A 90 -29.92 -12.60 2.28
CA ASN A 90 -29.16 -12.01 3.38
C ASN A 90 -27.98 -11.11 2.93
N ASP A 91 -27.54 -11.22 1.68
CA ASP A 91 -26.38 -10.48 1.17
C ASP A 91 -26.78 -9.08 0.62
N ASP A 92 -27.99 -8.99 0.04
CA ASP A 92 -28.67 -7.71 -0.24
C ASP A 92 -28.93 -6.89 1.05
N THR A 93 -28.96 -7.54 2.22
CA THR A 93 -29.14 -6.89 3.54
C THR A 93 -27.97 -7.18 4.47
N ARG A 94 -26.93 -6.35 4.39
CA ARG A 94 -25.63 -6.43 5.10
C ARG A 94 -25.67 -6.37 6.65
N TYR A 95 -26.57 -7.12 7.29
CA TYR A 95 -26.87 -7.13 8.72
C TYR A 95 -27.11 -8.53 9.27
N ILE A 96 -26.21 -8.94 10.18
CA ILE A 96 -26.42 -9.93 11.24
C ILE A 96 -26.69 -11.37 10.75
N ALA A 97 -25.61 -12.15 10.67
CA ALA A 97 -25.69 -13.59 10.87
C ALA A 97 -25.54 -13.89 12.37
N ASP A 98 -26.65 -14.00 13.08
CA ASP A 98 -26.70 -14.88 14.26
C ASP A 98 -27.08 -16.28 13.72
N PRO A 99 -26.17 -17.27 13.76
CA PRO A 99 -26.38 -18.56 13.09
C PRO A 99 -27.47 -19.43 13.72
N GLU A 100 -28.11 -19.00 14.81
CA GLU A 100 -29.23 -19.71 15.44
C GLU A 100 -30.62 -19.32 14.89
N VAL A 101 -30.72 -18.31 13.99
CA VAL A 101 -32.02 -17.81 13.47
C VAL A 101 -32.33 -18.37 12.07
N TYR A 102 -33.14 -19.44 12.02
CA TYR A 102 -33.65 -20.02 10.78
C TYR A 102 -34.87 -19.25 10.22
N TRP A 103 -35.05 -19.24 8.89
CA TRP A 103 -36.26 -18.68 8.25
C TRP A 103 -37.43 -19.68 8.35
N PRO A 104 -38.55 -19.36 9.05
CA PRO A 104 -39.71 -20.24 9.20
C PRO A 104 -40.59 -20.30 7.93
N LEU A 105 -39.97 -20.58 6.77
CA LEU A 105 -40.63 -20.61 5.46
C LEU A 105 -41.51 -21.86 5.31
N ASN A 106 -42.83 -21.69 5.35
CA ASN A 106 -43.78 -22.75 5.00
C ASN A 106 -43.71 -23.09 3.50
N VAL A 107 -42.80 -24.00 3.13
CA VAL A 107 -42.56 -24.48 1.76
C VAL A 107 -43.85 -24.93 1.05
N SER A 108 -44.87 -25.38 1.78
CA SER A 108 -46.13 -25.79 1.14
C SER A 108 -46.94 -24.65 0.52
N LEU A 109 -46.63 -23.39 0.83
CA LEU A 109 -47.16 -22.21 0.14
C LEU A 109 -46.90 -22.26 -1.38
N PHE A 110 -45.74 -22.78 -1.82
CA PHE A 110 -45.41 -22.81 -3.25
C PHE A 110 -46.35 -23.69 -4.10
N SER A 111 -47.13 -24.59 -3.48
CA SER A 111 -48.12 -25.42 -4.18
C SER A 111 -49.25 -24.63 -4.87
N HIS A 112 -49.41 -23.33 -4.56
CA HIS A 112 -50.38 -22.45 -5.23
C HIS A 112 -49.94 -22.03 -6.65
N PHE A 113 -48.63 -21.98 -6.94
CA PHE A 113 -48.08 -21.52 -8.21
C PHE A 113 -48.15 -22.62 -9.30
N LYS A 114 -49.32 -22.79 -9.91
CA LYS A 114 -49.66 -23.94 -10.80
C LYS A 114 -48.89 -23.96 -12.14
N GLU A 115 -48.12 -22.92 -12.45
CA GLU A 115 -47.23 -22.86 -13.61
C GLU A 115 -45.73 -22.80 -13.24
N LEU A 116 -45.38 -22.93 -11.96
CA LEU A 116 -43.99 -22.86 -11.49
C LEU A 116 -43.12 -23.94 -12.13
N ARG A 117 -42.03 -23.52 -12.76
CA ARG A 117 -41.00 -24.36 -13.38
C ARG A 117 -39.66 -24.29 -12.66
N SER A 118 -39.35 -23.16 -12.05
CA SER A 118 -38.09 -22.94 -11.34
C SER A 118 -38.35 -22.32 -9.96
N LEU A 119 -37.77 -22.94 -8.94
CA LEU A 119 -37.79 -22.48 -7.56
C LEU A 119 -36.35 -22.50 -7.03
N ASN A 120 -35.82 -21.32 -6.72
CA ASN A 120 -34.55 -21.19 -6.02
C ASN A 120 -34.80 -20.64 -4.61
N LEU A 121 -34.26 -21.35 -3.61
CA LEU A 121 -34.28 -21.03 -2.19
C LEU A 121 -32.87 -21.13 -1.57
N SER A 122 -31.79 -20.93 -2.35
CA SER A 122 -30.42 -21.10 -1.83
C SER A 122 -29.99 -20.00 -0.85
N TRP A 123 -28.96 -20.24 -0.03
CA TRP A 123 -28.39 -19.22 0.90
C TRP A 123 -29.44 -18.55 1.83
N ASN A 124 -30.26 -19.34 2.52
CA ASN A 124 -31.47 -18.84 3.20
C ASN A 124 -31.67 -19.33 4.64
N TYR A 125 -30.75 -20.12 5.21
CA TYR A 125 -30.84 -20.65 6.58
C TYR A 125 -32.21 -21.31 6.84
N LEU A 126 -32.62 -22.22 5.94
CA LEU A 126 -33.92 -22.90 6.03
C LEU A 126 -33.95 -23.98 7.12
N ASP A 127 -35.11 -24.11 7.78
CA ASP A 127 -35.39 -25.16 8.78
C ASP A 127 -35.59 -26.55 8.13
N HIS A 128 -34.91 -27.56 8.68
CA HIS A 128 -34.90 -28.97 8.23
C HIS A 128 -36.26 -29.66 8.35
N GLU A 129 -36.94 -29.55 9.49
CA GLU A 129 -38.20 -30.25 9.76
C GLU A 129 -39.34 -29.67 8.89
N LEU A 130 -39.28 -28.35 8.66
CA LEU A 130 -40.19 -27.61 7.77
C LEU A 130 -39.96 -27.91 6.28
N LEU A 131 -38.71 -28.09 5.85
CA LEU A 131 -38.38 -28.56 4.50
C LEU A 131 -38.87 -30.00 4.27
N ASN A 132 -38.54 -30.93 5.17
CA ASN A 132 -38.85 -32.35 5.00
C ASN A 132 -40.36 -32.63 4.96
N THR A 133 -41.15 -31.97 5.80
CA THR A 133 -42.61 -32.06 5.77
C THR A 133 -43.27 -31.25 4.64
N GLY A 134 -42.60 -30.21 4.15
CA GLY A 134 -43.07 -29.31 3.09
C GLY A 134 -42.85 -29.84 1.67
N LEU A 135 -41.67 -30.40 1.36
CA LEU A 135 -41.25 -30.79 0.01
C LEU A 135 -42.15 -31.85 -0.62
N VAL A 136 -42.65 -32.82 0.17
CA VAL A 136 -43.59 -33.84 -0.31
C VAL A 136 -44.86 -33.21 -0.90
N ARG A 137 -45.27 -32.02 -0.45
CA ARG A 137 -46.43 -31.29 -1.01
C ARG A 137 -46.10 -30.60 -2.34
N LEU A 138 -44.82 -30.28 -2.62
CA LEU A 138 -44.38 -29.77 -3.93
C LEU A 138 -44.48 -30.83 -5.04
N SER A 139 -44.64 -32.12 -4.70
CA SER A 139 -44.95 -33.16 -5.70
C SER A 139 -46.26 -32.91 -6.46
N SER A 140 -47.11 -31.98 -6.00
CA SER A 140 -48.26 -31.46 -6.73
C SER A 140 -47.89 -30.58 -7.96
N LEU A 141 -46.72 -29.94 -7.95
CA LEU A 141 -46.23 -29.03 -8.99
C LEU A 141 -45.64 -29.82 -10.18
N LYS A 142 -46.49 -30.46 -10.97
CA LYS A 142 -46.09 -31.29 -12.14
C LYS A 142 -45.39 -30.55 -13.30
N LYS A 143 -45.03 -29.28 -13.11
CA LYS A 143 -44.23 -28.44 -14.03
C LYS A 143 -42.89 -28.03 -13.45
N LEU A 144 -42.59 -28.34 -12.18
CA LEU A 144 -41.33 -27.95 -11.54
C LEU A 144 -40.18 -28.76 -12.16
N GLU A 145 -39.33 -28.07 -12.91
CA GLU A 145 -38.18 -28.61 -13.66
C GLU A 145 -36.84 -28.27 -12.98
N ILE A 146 -36.76 -27.15 -12.26
CA ILE A 146 -35.55 -26.65 -11.60
C ILE A 146 -35.85 -26.43 -10.11
N LEU A 147 -35.07 -27.06 -9.24
CA LEU A 147 -35.07 -26.82 -7.80
C LEU A 147 -33.64 -26.57 -7.32
N ASP A 148 -33.44 -25.43 -6.66
CA ASP A 148 -32.18 -25.06 -6.03
C ASP A 148 -32.39 -24.82 -4.53
N LEU A 149 -31.70 -25.62 -3.72
CA LEU A 149 -31.70 -25.58 -2.26
C LEU A 149 -30.29 -25.35 -1.69
N SER A 150 -29.31 -24.98 -2.53
CA SER A 150 -27.90 -24.91 -2.15
C SER A 150 -27.58 -23.94 -1.01
N SER A 151 -26.46 -24.13 -0.32
CA SER A 151 -25.99 -23.27 0.79
C SER A 151 -27.02 -23.11 1.91
N ASN A 152 -27.75 -24.19 2.20
CA ASN A 152 -28.60 -24.32 3.37
C ASN A 152 -28.04 -25.44 4.24
N PHE A 153 -27.05 -25.09 5.08
CA PHE A 153 -26.25 -26.04 5.86
C PHE A 153 -27.06 -26.94 6.82
N ALA A 154 -28.30 -26.56 7.16
CA ALA A 154 -29.20 -27.41 7.95
C ALA A 154 -29.87 -28.55 7.14
N ILE A 155 -29.68 -28.62 5.83
CA ILE A 155 -30.16 -29.75 5.01
C ILE A 155 -29.17 -30.91 5.13
N ASP A 156 -29.68 -32.08 5.53
CA ASP A 156 -28.92 -33.34 5.60
C ASP A 156 -29.60 -34.47 4.80
N ASN A 157 -29.12 -35.70 4.98
CA ASN A 157 -29.57 -36.89 4.27
C ASN A 157 -31.07 -37.23 4.42
N ASP A 158 -31.77 -36.75 5.45
CA ASP A 158 -33.22 -37.00 5.63
C ASP A 158 -34.10 -36.32 4.55
N ILE A 159 -33.54 -35.40 3.77
CA ILE A 159 -34.24 -34.75 2.64
C ILE A 159 -34.42 -35.68 1.43
N LEU A 160 -33.54 -36.67 1.28
CA LEU A 160 -33.42 -37.47 0.05
C LEU A 160 -34.71 -38.27 -0.27
N PRO A 161 -35.39 -38.94 0.69
CA PRO A 161 -36.65 -39.62 0.43
C PRO A 161 -37.76 -38.67 -0.06
N SER A 162 -37.82 -37.46 0.49
CA SER A 162 -38.83 -36.46 0.12
C SER A 162 -38.62 -35.94 -1.31
N LEU A 163 -37.36 -35.74 -1.72
CA LEU A 163 -37.00 -35.34 -3.08
C LEU A 163 -37.43 -36.36 -4.14
N THR A 164 -37.42 -37.67 -3.85
CA THR A 164 -37.87 -38.72 -4.80
C THR A 164 -39.29 -38.52 -5.33
N THR A 165 -40.13 -37.74 -4.62
CA THR A 165 -41.51 -37.43 -5.03
C THR A 165 -41.59 -36.39 -6.16
N LEU A 166 -40.50 -35.67 -6.45
CA LEU A 166 -40.42 -34.55 -7.39
C LEU A 166 -39.98 -35.00 -8.79
N THR A 167 -40.61 -36.05 -9.32
CA THR A 167 -40.18 -36.73 -10.57
C THR A 167 -40.27 -35.88 -11.85
N SER A 168 -40.72 -34.62 -11.79
CA SER A 168 -40.66 -33.66 -12.91
C SER A 168 -39.33 -32.91 -13.02
N LEU A 169 -38.45 -32.99 -12.01
CA LEU A 169 -37.17 -32.27 -11.99
C LEU A 169 -36.24 -32.72 -13.12
N ARG A 170 -35.59 -31.72 -13.73
CA ARG A 170 -34.51 -31.81 -14.73
C ARG A 170 -33.20 -31.24 -14.19
N VAL A 171 -33.27 -30.25 -13.30
CA VAL A 171 -32.12 -29.68 -12.58
C VAL A 171 -32.38 -29.73 -11.09
N LEU A 172 -31.42 -30.26 -10.34
CA LEU A 172 -31.41 -30.28 -8.87
C LEU A 172 -30.06 -29.79 -8.36
N ASN A 173 -30.05 -28.70 -7.61
CA ASN A 173 -28.86 -28.16 -6.93
C ASN A 173 -29.01 -28.34 -5.42
N LEU A 174 -28.07 -29.08 -4.81
CA LEU A 174 -27.97 -29.35 -3.37
C LEU A 174 -26.58 -28.97 -2.83
N ALA A 175 -25.77 -28.22 -3.58
CA ALA A 175 -24.42 -27.84 -3.19
C ALA A 175 -24.37 -27.14 -1.82
N PHE A 176 -23.28 -27.29 -1.05
CA PHE A 176 -23.08 -26.67 0.27
C PHE A 176 -24.22 -26.99 1.26
N THR A 177 -24.58 -28.27 1.34
CA THR A 177 -25.52 -28.81 2.34
C THR A 177 -24.81 -29.89 3.17
N SER A 178 -25.27 -30.13 4.40
CA SER A 178 -24.73 -31.19 5.27
C SER A 178 -25.26 -32.59 4.92
N LEU A 179 -25.40 -32.86 3.62
CA LEU A 179 -25.35 -34.22 3.08
C LEU A 179 -23.97 -34.83 3.40
N GLU A 180 -23.92 -36.14 3.60
CA GLU A 180 -22.66 -36.85 3.85
C GLU A 180 -22.74 -38.35 3.52
N GLY A 181 -21.57 -39.00 3.42
CA GLY A 181 -21.46 -40.46 3.39
C GLY A 181 -21.25 -41.03 1.98
N HIS A 182 -22.18 -41.87 1.51
CA HIS A 182 -22.12 -42.51 0.19
C HIS A 182 -23.17 -41.93 -0.75
N PHE A 183 -22.87 -41.88 -2.06
CA PHE A 183 -23.79 -41.33 -3.07
C PHE A 183 -25.14 -42.09 -3.09
N PRO A 184 -26.28 -41.43 -2.81
CA PRO A 184 -27.59 -42.06 -2.63
C PRO A 184 -28.20 -42.46 -3.97
N THR A 185 -27.72 -43.59 -4.47
CA THR A 185 -27.92 -44.05 -5.86
C THR A 185 -29.37 -44.43 -6.14
N ASN A 186 -30.12 -44.95 -5.15
CA ASN A 186 -31.51 -45.39 -5.39
C ASN A 186 -32.47 -44.19 -5.43
N GLU A 187 -32.16 -43.18 -4.63
CA GLU A 187 -32.96 -41.99 -4.36
C GLU A 187 -32.90 -41.05 -5.58
N PHE A 188 -31.68 -40.73 -6.06
CA PHE A 188 -31.54 -39.97 -7.31
C PHE A 188 -32.02 -40.77 -8.54
N ALA A 189 -31.90 -42.10 -8.55
CA ALA A 189 -32.42 -42.91 -9.66
C ALA A 189 -33.96 -42.93 -9.76
N ALA A 190 -34.69 -42.44 -8.76
CA ALA A 190 -36.13 -42.18 -8.87
C ALA A 190 -36.47 -40.92 -9.69
N LEU A 191 -35.50 -40.02 -9.89
CA LEU A 191 -35.65 -38.79 -10.68
C LEU A 191 -35.40 -39.07 -12.17
N GLU A 192 -36.27 -39.84 -12.80
CA GLU A 192 -36.17 -40.31 -14.20
C GLU A 192 -36.08 -39.20 -15.28
N ASN A 193 -36.25 -37.93 -14.89
CA ASN A 193 -36.15 -36.76 -15.76
C ASN A 193 -34.90 -35.90 -15.52
N LEU A 194 -34.03 -36.27 -14.58
CA LEU A 194 -32.88 -35.46 -14.17
C LEU A 194 -31.80 -35.40 -15.26
N GLU A 195 -31.44 -34.20 -15.67
CA GLU A 195 -30.43 -33.86 -16.70
C GLU A 195 -29.18 -33.21 -16.08
N MET A 196 -29.33 -32.50 -14.96
CA MET A 196 -28.26 -31.89 -14.18
C MET A 196 -28.44 -32.13 -12.68
N LEU A 197 -27.37 -32.57 -12.03
CA LEU A 197 -27.29 -32.74 -10.57
C LEU A 197 -26.00 -32.08 -10.05
N ASP A 198 -26.15 -31.18 -9.07
CA ASP A 198 -25.02 -30.55 -8.38
C ASP A 198 -25.01 -30.91 -6.89
N LEU A 199 -23.90 -31.53 -6.46
CA LEU A 199 -23.59 -31.95 -5.09
C LEU A 199 -22.22 -31.38 -4.67
N THR A 200 -21.87 -30.17 -5.11
CA THR A 200 -20.61 -29.52 -4.69
C THR A 200 -20.56 -29.41 -3.17
N ASP A 201 -19.45 -29.81 -2.56
CA ASP A 201 -19.21 -29.69 -1.10
C ASP A 201 -20.36 -30.26 -0.27
N CYS A 202 -20.60 -31.56 -0.44
CA CYS A 202 -21.65 -32.36 0.20
C CYS A 202 -21.06 -33.62 0.87
N HIS A 203 -19.78 -33.53 1.27
CA HIS A 203 -18.97 -34.53 1.98
C HIS A 203 -19.16 -36.02 1.55
N PHE A 204 -19.49 -36.28 0.28
CA PHE A 204 -19.71 -37.63 -0.25
C PHE A 204 -18.39 -38.34 -0.56
N SER A 205 -18.39 -39.65 -0.43
CA SER A 205 -17.22 -40.50 -0.57
C SER A 205 -17.56 -41.91 -1.11
N GLY A 206 -16.53 -42.72 -1.34
CA GLY A 206 -16.69 -44.13 -1.71
C GLY A 206 -17.14 -44.37 -3.15
N ILE A 207 -18.00 -45.37 -3.34
CA ILE A 207 -18.53 -45.85 -4.63
C ILE A 207 -20.05 -45.71 -4.71
N PHE A 208 -20.62 -45.81 -5.91
CA PHE A 208 -22.07 -45.76 -6.10
C PHE A 208 -22.68 -47.14 -5.86
N GLU A 209 -23.14 -47.40 -4.63
CA GLU A 209 -23.76 -48.67 -4.26
C GLU A 209 -25.23 -48.74 -4.70
N MET A 210 -25.58 -49.73 -5.53
CA MET A 210 -26.97 -50.09 -5.83
C MET A 210 -27.42 -51.25 -4.95
N GLN A 211 -28.50 -51.06 -4.17
CA GLN A 211 -29.06 -52.12 -3.34
C GLN A 211 -30.11 -52.95 -4.09
N GLY A 212 -29.82 -54.23 -4.31
CA GLY A 212 -30.76 -55.22 -4.85
C GLY A 212 -30.62 -55.52 -6.34
N SER A 213 -31.49 -56.40 -6.85
CA SER A 213 -31.38 -57.00 -8.19
C SER A 213 -31.85 -56.11 -9.37
N LYS A 214 -32.23 -54.86 -9.11
CA LYS A 214 -32.83 -53.94 -10.09
C LYS A 214 -31.79 -53.27 -11.01
N LYS A 215 -31.17 -54.06 -11.90
CA LYS A 215 -30.29 -53.57 -13.01
C LYS A 215 -30.98 -52.69 -14.08
N ALA A 216 -32.13 -52.08 -13.76
CA ALA A 216 -32.98 -51.38 -14.72
C ALA A 216 -32.92 -49.84 -14.59
N PHE A 217 -32.48 -49.32 -13.45
CA PHE A 217 -32.48 -47.87 -13.16
C PHE A 217 -31.08 -47.29 -13.39
N ILE A 218 -30.78 -47.07 -14.66
CA ILE A 218 -29.62 -46.31 -15.13
C ILE A 218 -30.08 -44.86 -15.31
N LEU A 219 -29.29 -43.88 -14.88
CA LEU A 219 -29.61 -42.44 -14.99
C LEU A 219 -29.40 -41.95 -16.44
N ASN A 220 -30.19 -42.49 -17.36
CA ASN A 220 -30.06 -42.36 -18.82
C ASN A 220 -30.32 -40.95 -19.37
N LYS A 221 -30.62 -39.96 -18.54
CA LYS A 221 -30.78 -38.55 -18.93
C LYS A 221 -29.77 -37.61 -18.29
N LEU A 222 -29.01 -38.06 -17.29
CA LEU A 222 -28.08 -37.18 -16.57
C LEU A 222 -26.93 -36.81 -17.50
N GLU A 223 -26.93 -35.58 -17.99
CA GLU A 223 -25.92 -35.03 -18.90
C GLU A 223 -24.83 -34.26 -18.14
N THR A 224 -25.15 -33.68 -16.98
CA THR A 224 -24.19 -32.99 -16.10
C THR A 224 -24.25 -33.52 -14.68
N LEU A 225 -23.09 -33.86 -14.13
CA LEU A 225 -22.92 -34.22 -12.73
C LEU A 225 -21.73 -33.45 -12.15
N ASN A 226 -22.00 -32.64 -11.12
CA ASN A 226 -20.99 -31.92 -10.38
C ASN A 226 -20.81 -32.54 -8.98
N LEU A 227 -19.60 -33.02 -8.69
CA LEU A 227 -19.16 -33.60 -7.42
C LEU A 227 -17.95 -32.84 -6.85
N LYS A 228 -17.74 -31.59 -7.26
CA LYS A 228 -16.65 -30.70 -6.81
C LYS A 228 -16.55 -30.66 -5.28
N HIS A 229 -15.32 -30.63 -4.77
CA HIS A 229 -15.01 -30.50 -3.34
C HIS A 229 -15.64 -31.57 -2.42
N ASN A 230 -15.72 -32.82 -2.89
CA ASN A 230 -16.14 -33.97 -2.09
C ASN A 230 -14.94 -34.83 -1.66
N ASP A 231 -15.22 -35.94 -0.97
CA ASP A 231 -14.23 -36.85 -0.39
C ASP A 231 -13.96 -38.09 -1.27
N PHE A 232 -14.36 -38.08 -2.55
CA PHE A 232 -14.18 -39.22 -3.45
C PHE A 232 -12.70 -39.49 -3.77
N ASN A 233 -12.37 -40.77 -3.92
CA ASN A 233 -11.07 -41.26 -4.39
C ASN A 233 -11.23 -41.95 -5.75
N GLU A 234 -10.13 -42.45 -6.31
CA GLU A 234 -10.07 -43.07 -7.65
C GLU A 234 -11.03 -44.26 -7.86
N SER A 235 -11.59 -44.87 -6.80
CA SER A 235 -12.58 -45.95 -6.93
C SER A 235 -13.91 -45.50 -7.53
N ILE A 236 -14.28 -44.21 -7.43
CA ILE A 236 -15.53 -43.67 -7.99
C ILE A 236 -15.62 -43.90 -9.50
N VAL A 237 -14.49 -43.86 -10.20
CA VAL A 237 -14.43 -43.92 -11.68
C VAL A 237 -15.05 -45.23 -12.18
N SER A 238 -14.76 -46.34 -11.50
CA SER A 238 -15.33 -47.66 -11.80
C SER A 238 -16.86 -47.72 -11.65
N SER A 239 -17.48 -46.76 -10.94
CA SER A 239 -18.92 -46.69 -10.66
C SER A 239 -19.69 -45.82 -11.67
N LEU A 240 -19.03 -44.85 -12.30
CA LEU A 240 -19.63 -43.89 -13.26
C LEU A 240 -20.32 -44.56 -14.47
N LYS A 241 -20.02 -45.84 -14.75
CA LYS A 241 -20.70 -46.68 -15.75
C LYS A 241 -22.24 -46.73 -15.64
N ILE A 242 -22.83 -46.27 -14.54
CA ILE A 242 -24.30 -46.12 -14.39
C ILE A 242 -24.86 -44.81 -15.00
N LEU A 243 -24.00 -43.96 -15.58
CA LEU A 243 -24.31 -42.63 -16.12
C LEU A 243 -23.94 -42.51 -17.63
N PRO A 244 -24.40 -43.39 -18.54
CA PRO A 244 -23.90 -43.46 -19.92
C PRO A 244 -24.19 -42.23 -20.79
N SER A 245 -25.11 -41.36 -20.38
CA SER A 245 -25.49 -40.13 -21.09
C SER A 245 -24.68 -38.90 -20.67
N LEU A 246 -23.74 -39.06 -19.73
CA LEU A 246 -23.00 -37.96 -19.13
C LEU A 246 -22.11 -37.25 -20.18
N LYS A 247 -22.23 -35.93 -20.25
CA LYS A 247 -21.46 -35.02 -21.09
C LYS A 247 -20.47 -34.20 -20.28
N ASN A 248 -20.88 -33.74 -19.10
CA ASN A 248 -20.07 -32.89 -18.22
C ASN A 248 -19.88 -33.59 -16.87
N LEU A 249 -18.64 -33.71 -16.42
CA LEU A 249 -18.28 -34.31 -15.14
C LEU A 249 -17.25 -33.45 -14.41
N ASP A 250 -17.64 -32.89 -13.27
CA ASP A 250 -16.72 -32.19 -12.36
C ASP A 250 -16.41 -33.09 -11.15
N LEU A 251 -15.14 -33.48 -11.03
CA LEU A 251 -14.55 -34.20 -9.91
C LEU A 251 -13.46 -33.36 -9.21
N SER A 252 -13.45 -32.04 -9.39
CA SER A 252 -12.41 -31.16 -8.89
C SER A 252 -12.38 -31.08 -7.36
N LYS A 253 -11.23 -30.69 -6.79
CA LYS A 253 -10.95 -30.54 -5.35
C LYS A 253 -11.32 -31.78 -4.50
N ASN A 254 -11.27 -32.97 -5.08
CA ASN A 254 -11.55 -34.24 -4.41
C ASN A 254 -10.27 -34.88 -3.83
N ARG A 255 -10.37 -36.15 -3.38
CA ARG A 255 -9.27 -36.94 -2.81
C ARG A 255 -8.67 -37.93 -3.80
N LEU A 256 -8.87 -37.75 -5.12
CA LEU A 256 -8.35 -38.66 -6.15
C LEU A 256 -6.82 -38.79 -6.05
N SER A 257 -6.30 -40.01 -6.08
CA SER A 257 -4.90 -40.27 -5.79
C SER A 257 -4.26 -41.28 -6.75
N GLY A 258 -2.92 -41.28 -6.81
CA GLY A 258 -2.18 -42.19 -7.68
C GLY A 258 -2.35 -41.84 -9.17
N PRO A 259 -2.08 -42.78 -10.09
CA PRO A 259 -2.39 -42.60 -11.50
C PRO A 259 -3.90 -42.73 -11.73
N PHE A 260 -4.49 -41.76 -12.42
CA PHE A 260 -5.91 -41.81 -12.79
C PHE A 260 -6.22 -43.06 -13.65
N PRO A 261 -7.42 -43.69 -13.54
CA PRO A 261 -7.79 -44.88 -14.31
C PRO A 261 -8.79 -44.57 -15.47
N PRO A 262 -8.37 -43.88 -16.54
CA PRO A 262 -9.28 -43.45 -17.61
C PRO A 262 -9.86 -44.60 -18.46
N HIS A 263 -9.28 -45.80 -18.41
CA HIS A 263 -9.89 -47.00 -19.00
C HIS A 263 -11.31 -47.26 -18.45
N ASP A 264 -11.58 -46.97 -17.18
CA ASP A 264 -12.91 -47.14 -16.59
C ASP A 264 -13.89 -46.03 -17.04
N LEU A 265 -13.40 -44.89 -17.52
CA LEU A 265 -14.22 -43.86 -18.18
C LEU A 265 -14.61 -44.23 -19.63
N ALA A 266 -14.02 -45.26 -20.25
CA ALA A 266 -14.23 -45.56 -21.68
C ALA A 266 -15.69 -45.87 -22.06
N PHE A 267 -16.56 -46.13 -21.08
CA PHE A 267 -18.00 -46.28 -21.25
C PHE A 267 -18.75 -44.94 -21.43
N LEU A 268 -18.20 -43.82 -20.96
CA LEU A 268 -18.76 -42.47 -21.09
C LEU A 268 -18.45 -41.88 -22.46
N THR A 269 -18.90 -42.54 -23.53
CA THR A 269 -18.58 -42.17 -24.91
C THR A 269 -19.14 -40.81 -25.36
N ASN A 270 -20.05 -40.23 -24.57
CA ASN A 270 -20.65 -38.91 -24.78
C ASN A 270 -19.94 -37.78 -24.01
N LEU A 271 -18.91 -38.07 -23.21
CA LEU A 271 -18.28 -37.07 -22.33
C LEU A 271 -17.56 -35.99 -23.14
N GLU A 272 -18.07 -34.75 -23.05
CA GLU A 272 -17.55 -33.55 -23.71
C GLU A 272 -16.66 -32.70 -22.80
N MET A 273 -16.88 -32.74 -21.49
CA MET A 273 -16.14 -32.00 -20.48
C MET A 273 -15.80 -32.87 -19.26
N LEU A 274 -14.54 -32.80 -18.83
CA LEU A 274 -14.03 -33.46 -17.63
C LEU A 274 -13.14 -32.48 -16.85
N ASP A 275 -13.53 -32.17 -15.60
CA ASP A 275 -12.72 -31.40 -14.66
C ASP A 275 -12.17 -32.34 -13.56
N LEU A 276 -10.85 -32.40 -13.44
CA LEU A 276 -10.11 -33.15 -12.42
C LEU A 276 -9.28 -32.22 -11.51
N SER A 277 -9.44 -30.90 -11.63
CA SER A 277 -8.57 -29.90 -11.00
C SER A 277 -8.53 -29.97 -9.47
N GLY A 278 -7.50 -29.43 -8.82
CA GLY A 278 -7.33 -29.43 -7.35
C GLY A 278 -7.09 -30.81 -6.72
N ASN A 279 -7.07 -31.89 -7.49
CA ASN A 279 -6.76 -33.23 -7.01
C ASN A 279 -5.24 -33.42 -6.87
N SER A 280 -4.64 -32.66 -5.95
CA SER A 280 -3.18 -32.53 -5.74
C SER A 280 -2.46 -33.80 -5.24
N ARG A 281 -3.11 -34.95 -5.28
CA ARG A 281 -2.57 -36.30 -5.01
C ARG A 281 -2.55 -37.21 -6.25
N LEU A 282 -3.09 -36.77 -7.38
CA LEU A 282 -2.86 -37.43 -8.66
C LEU A 282 -1.36 -37.43 -8.97
N SER A 283 -0.85 -38.55 -9.48
CA SER A 283 0.58 -38.76 -9.70
C SER A 283 0.86 -39.66 -10.90
N GLY A 284 1.72 -39.17 -11.79
CA GLY A 284 2.12 -39.89 -13.00
C GLY A 284 1.32 -39.45 -14.23
N THR A 285 2.05 -39.02 -15.25
CA THR A 285 1.51 -38.54 -16.53
C THR A 285 1.26 -39.67 -17.53
N SER A 286 1.66 -40.91 -17.19
CA SER A 286 1.57 -42.10 -18.04
C SER A 286 0.16 -42.43 -18.50
N ASN A 287 -0.81 -42.36 -17.60
CA ASN A 287 -2.16 -42.84 -17.85
C ASN A 287 -3.05 -41.77 -18.51
N ILE A 288 -2.78 -40.48 -18.29
CA ILE A 288 -3.58 -39.36 -18.83
C ILE A 288 -3.70 -39.45 -20.36
N GLN A 289 -2.70 -40.04 -21.02
CA GLN A 289 -2.66 -40.30 -22.46
C GLN A 289 -3.85 -41.15 -22.97
N GLU A 290 -4.38 -42.04 -22.13
CA GLU A 290 -5.49 -42.95 -22.44
C GLU A 290 -6.86 -42.22 -22.47
N LEU A 291 -6.96 -40.99 -21.93
CA LEU A 291 -8.12 -40.12 -22.16
C LEU A 291 -8.35 -39.82 -23.64
N SER A 292 -7.35 -40.02 -24.51
CA SER A 292 -7.50 -39.95 -25.97
C SER A 292 -8.50 -40.95 -26.56
N HIS A 293 -8.96 -41.93 -25.79
CA HIS A 293 -10.09 -42.78 -26.17
C HIS A 293 -11.46 -42.08 -26.09
N LEU A 294 -11.59 -41.01 -25.29
CA LEU A 294 -12.82 -40.21 -25.14
C LEU A 294 -12.99 -39.24 -26.31
N LYS A 295 -13.43 -39.77 -27.46
CA LYS A 295 -13.51 -39.01 -28.74
C LYS A 295 -14.48 -37.82 -28.75
N ALA A 296 -15.39 -37.74 -27.79
CA ALA A 296 -16.30 -36.61 -27.62
C ALA A 296 -15.70 -35.45 -26.81
N LEU A 297 -14.57 -35.67 -26.12
CA LEU A 297 -14.01 -34.74 -25.15
C LEU A 297 -13.47 -33.47 -25.83
N LYS A 298 -14.09 -32.34 -25.52
CA LYS A 298 -13.77 -30.98 -26.00
C LYS A 298 -13.00 -30.18 -24.94
N THR A 299 -13.33 -30.38 -23.66
CA THR A 299 -12.75 -29.65 -22.52
C THR A 299 -12.13 -30.64 -21.53
N LEU A 300 -10.87 -30.39 -21.15
CA LEU A 300 -10.19 -31.11 -20.08
C LEU A 300 -9.51 -30.11 -19.15
N ASP A 301 -9.86 -30.16 -17.87
CA ASP A 301 -9.19 -29.39 -16.81
C ASP A 301 -8.42 -30.34 -15.87
N MET A 302 -7.14 -30.05 -15.69
CA MET A 302 -6.25 -30.72 -14.73
C MET A 302 -5.35 -29.71 -13.99
N GLY A 303 -5.88 -28.53 -13.66
CA GLY A 303 -5.18 -27.54 -12.84
C GLY A 303 -4.92 -28.04 -11.40
N ASP A 304 -3.80 -27.69 -10.76
CA ASP A 304 -3.41 -28.16 -9.41
C ASP A 304 -3.46 -29.70 -9.22
N CYS A 305 -3.19 -30.45 -10.28
CA CYS A 305 -3.02 -31.91 -10.24
C CYS A 305 -1.57 -32.34 -9.97
N ARG A 306 -0.68 -31.38 -9.64
CA ARG A 306 0.78 -31.57 -9.43
C ARG A 306 1.50 -32.36 -10.54
N LEU A 307 1.02 -32.24 -11.78
CA LEU A 307 1.60 -32.87 -12.96
C LEU A 307 3.00 -32.32 -13.21
N ASN A 308 3.95 -33.20 -13.50
CA ASN A 308 5.39 -32.88 -13.53
C ASN A 308 6.07 -33.09 -14.89
N SER A 309 5.31 -33.47 -15.94
CA SER A 309 5.78 -33.47 -17.32
C SER A 309 4.62 -33.45 -18.33
N LEU A 310 4.88 -33.06 -19.57
CA LEU A 310 3.91 -32.94 -20.65
C LEU A 310 4.20 -33.91 -21.80
N VAL A 311 4.25 -35.21 -21.49
CA VAL A 311 4.41 -36.29 -22.48
C VAL A 311 3.05 -36.91 -22.79
N PHE A 312 2.62 -36.83 -24.06
CA PHE A 312 1.42 -37.46 -24.58
C PHE A 312 1.75 -38.35 -25.79
N ASN A 313 1.46 -39.66 -25.71
CA ASN A 313 1.63 -40.59 -26.82
C ASN A 313 0.29 -40.80 -27.54
N GLY A 314 -0.11 -39.84 -28.39
CA GLY A 314 -1.36 -39.93 -29.14
C GLY A 314 -1.77 -38.57 -29.72
N THR A 315 -2.97 -38.51 -30.31
CA THR A 315 -3.56 -37.27 -30.83
C THR A 315 -5.02 -37.13 -30.38
N MET A 316 -5.31 -36.12 -29.55
CA MET A 316 -6.65 -35.77 -29.08
C MET A 316 -7.24 -34.71 -30.01
N SER A 317 -7.56 -35.11 -31.25
CA SER A 317 -8.03 -34.19 -32.31
C SER A 317 -9.45 -33.63 -32.10
N GLY A 318 -10.16 -34.05 -31.04
CA GLY A 318 -11.45 -33.46 -30.63
C GLY A 318 -11.33 -32.39 -29.54
N LEU A 319 -10.17 -32.28 -28.87
CA LEU A 319 -10.00 -31.37 -27.73
C LEU A 319 -9.81 -29.93 -28.21
N LEU A 320 -10.62 -29.02 -27.65
CA LEU A 320 -10.64 -27.59 -27.96
C LEU A 320 -10.08 -26.76 -26.79
N HIS A 321 -10.41 -27.13 -25.55
CA HIS A 321 -9.98 -26.42 -24.34
C HIS A 321 -9.14 -27.34 -23.44
N LEU A 322 -7.99 -26.85 -23.00
CA LEU A 322 -7.09 -27.55 -22.09
C LEU A 322 -6.58 -26.59 -21.00
N ASN A 323 -6.94 -26.84 -19.74
CA ASN A 323 -6.40 -26.14 -18.58
C ASN A 323 -5.43 -27.06 -17.82
N LEU A 324 -4.23 -26.53 -17.56
CA LEU A 324 -3.10 -27.21 -16.93
C LEU A 324 -2.38 -26.28 -15.95
N ASP A 325 -3.10 -25.32 -15.35
CA ASP A 325 -2.59 -24.35 -14.38
C ASP A 325 -2.08 -24.99 -13.07
N TRP A 326 -1.31 -24.26 -12.27
CA TRP A 326 -0.84 -24.67 -10.93
C TRP A 326 -0.13 -26.04 -10.86
N ASN A 327 0.47 -26.47 -11.97
CA ASN A 327 1.24 -27.71 -12.07
C ASN A 327 2.76 -27.48 -11.92
N ILE A 328 3.58 -28.50 -12.07
CA ILE A 328 5.02 -28.45 -11.76
C ILE A 328 5.91 -28.89 -12.94
N PHE A 329 5.63 -28.33 -14.13
CA PHE A 329 6.27 -28.65 -15.42
C PHE A 329 7.71 -28.11 -15.55
N ARG A 330 8.61 -28.65 -14.73
CA ARG A 330 10.00 -28.21 -14.61
C ARG A 330 10.84 -28.71 -15.80
N ASN A 331 10.95 -27.85 -16.81
CA ASN A 331 11.70 -27.97 -18.08
C ASN A 331 10.96 -28.57 -19.28
N ASP A 332 9.63 -28.76 -19.21
CA ASP A 332 8.84 -29.14 -20.38
C ASP A 332 8.79 -28.01 -21.44
N THR A 333 8.32 -28.36 -22.64
CA THR A 333 8.23 -27.42 -23.78
C THR A 333 6.92 -27.59 -24.53
N LEU A 334 6.45 -26.54 -25.22
CA LEU A 334 5.19 -26.55 -25.98
C LEU A 334 5.16 -27.50 -27.20
N LYS A 335 6.15 -28.39 -27.34
CA LYS A 335 6.13 -29.50 -28.30
C LYS A 335 4.98 -30.48 -28.07
N PHE A 336 4.47 -30.58 -26.85
CA PHE A 336 3.33 -31.45 -26.52
C PHE A 336 2.05 -31.08 -27.32
N LEU A 337 1.95 -29.83 -27.81
CA LEU A 337 0.82 -29.35 -28.61
C LEU A 337 0.64 -30.11 -29.94
N VAL A 338 1.64 -30.87 -30.40
CA VAL A 338 1.49 -31.81 -31.53
C VAL A 338 0.40 -32.86 -31.26
N ALA A 339 0.14 -33.20 -29.99
CA ALA A 339 -0.96 -34.10 -29.60
C ALA A 339 -2.35 -33.43 -29.65
N PHE A 340 -2.45 -32.10 -29.73
CA PHE A 340 -3.70 -31.34 -29.57
C PHE A 340 -3.99 -30.42 -30.78
N PRO A 341 -3.99 -30.92 -32.03
CA PRO A 341 -3.93 -30.10 -33.24
C PRO A 341 -5.15 -29.17 -33.46
N SER A 342 -6.26 -29.40 -32.76
CA SER A 342 -7.52 -28.65 -32.89
C SER A 342 -7.69 -27.55 -31.83
N LEU A 343 -6.76 -27.43 -30.87
CA LEU A 343 -6.92 -26.66 -29.65
C LEU A 343 -7.16 -25.15 -29.91
N GLU A 344 -8.18 -24.61 -29.24
CA GLU A 344 -8.66 -23.23 -29.30
C GLU A 344 -8.27 -22.44 -28.03
N PHE A 345 -8.24 -23.10 -26.86
CA PHE A 345 -7.85 -22.52 -25.57
C PHE A 345 -6.77 -23.37 -24.88
N LEU A 346 -5.70 -22.71 -24.42
CA LEU A 346 -4.67 -23.30 -23.57
C LEU A 346 -4.37 -22.40 -22.35
N SER A 347 -4.41 -22.99 -21.15
CA SER A 347 -3.91 -22.37 -19.92
C SER A 347 -2.84 -23.23 -19.26
N LEU A 348 -1.71 -22.58 -18.91
CA LEU A 348 -0.56 -23.15 -18.19
C LEU A 348 -0.04 -22.15 -17.12
N GLY A 349 -0.93 -21.33 -16.56
CA GLY A 349 -0.64 -20.32 -15.54
C GLY A 349 -0.14 -20.95 -14.24
N HIS A 350 0.76 -20.27 -13.51
CA HIS A 350 1.36 -20.79 -12.26
C HIS A 350 2.17 -22.10 -12.39
N SER A 351 2.33 -22.68 -13.59
CA SER A 351 2.87 -24.04 -13.78
C SER A 351 4.41 -24.16 -13.86
N HIS A 352 5.13 -23.19 -13.28
CA HIS A 352 6.60 -23.11 -13.20
C HIS A 352 7.40 -23.22 -14.51
N LEU A 353 6.77 -22.99 -15.67
CA LEU A 353 7.42 -23.03 -16.98
C LEU A 353 8.60 -22.06 -17.06
N ASN A 354 9.65 -22.44 -17.78
CA ASN A 354 10.86 -21.63 -17.93
C ASN A 354 11.16 -21.29 -19.40
N ARG A 355 12.19 -20.45 -19.63
CA ARG A 355 12.60 -19.98 -20.96
C ARG A 355 12.65 -21.05 -22.06
N SER A 356 12.95 -22.31 -21.72
CA SER A 356 13.01 -23.42 -22.68
C SER A 356 11.69 -23.61 -23.45
N ALA A 357 10.55 -23.31 -22.80
CA ALA A 357 9.22 -23.62 -23.31
C ALA A 357 8.86 -22.91 -24.62
N LEU A 358 9.31 -21.65 -24.79
CA LEU A 358 9.02 -20.78 -25.93
C LEU A 358 10.19 -20.62 -26.92
N VAL A 359 11.31 -21.32 -26.72
CA VAL A 359 12.53 -21.14 -27.54
C VAL A 359 12.71 -22.25 -28.59
N GLN A 360 12.00 -23.38 -28.47
CA GLN A 360 12.05 -24.48 -29.43
C GLN A 360 11.02 -24.29 -30.55
N GLU A 361 11.06 -25.17 -31.57
CA GLU A 361 10.09 -25.13 -32.67
C GLU A 361 8.73 -25.65 -32.20
N VAL A 362 7.80 -24.73 -32.00
CA VAL A 362 6.41 -24.96 -31.61
C VAL A 362 5.57 -25.23 -32.87
N PRO A 363 4.70 -26.26 -32.89
CA PRO A 363 3.81 -26.53 -34.03
C PRO A 363 2.91 -25.33 -34.37
N ASN A 364 2.50 -25.22 -35.63
CA ASN A 364 1.62 -24.16 -36.11
C ASN A 364 0.16 -24.47 -35.71
N MET A 365 -0.32 -23.86 -34.63
CA MET A 365 -1.64 -24.10 -34.05
C MET A 365 -2.61 -23.03 -34.57
N ARG A 366 -3.21 -23.28 -35.74
CA ARG A 366 -4.09 -22.31 -36.42
C ARG A 366 -5.41 -22.07 -35.72
N ASN A 367 -5.85 -22.99 -34.87
CA ASN A 367 -7.09 -22.87 -34.11
C ASN A 367 -6.91 -22.08 -32.80
N LEU A 368 -5.68 -21.92 -32.30
CA LEU A 368 -5.44 -21.39 -30.96
C LEU A 368 -5.81 -19.90 -30.89
N GLU A 369 -6.87 -19.60 -30.13
CA GLU A 369 -7.40 -18.26 -29.93
C GLU A 369 -7.00 -17.68 -28.56
N VAL A 370 -6.78 -18.53 -27.55
CA VAL A 370 -6.42 -18.13 -26.19
C VAL A 370 -5.18 -18.89 -25.70
N LEU A 371 -4.18 -18.14 -25.23
CA LEU A 371 -2.95 -18.66 -24.66
C LEU A 371 -2.61 -17.92 -23.36
N LEU A 372 -2.77 -18.60 -22.22
CA LEU A 372 -2.49 -18.06 -20.89
C LEU A 372 -1.25 -18.74 -20.32
N LEU A 373 -0.16 -17.95 -20.16
CA LEU A 373 1.12 -18.38 -19.58
C LEU A 373 1.54 -17.47 -18.41
N GLY A 374 0.62 -16.71 -17.83
CA GLY A 374 0.88 -15.82 -16.70
C GLY A 374 1.45 -16.54 -15.46
N ASN A 375 2.06 -15.81 -14.55
CA ASN A 375 2.58 -16.32 -13.28
C ASN A 375 3.60 -17.48 -13.44
N ASN A 376 4.52 -17.38 -14.39
CA ASN A 376 5.52 -18.40 -14.69
C ASN A 376 6.97 -17.89 -14.54
N ASN A 377 7.96 -18.78 -14.75
CA ASN A 377 9.39 -18.46 -14.71
C ASN A 377 9.97 -18.22 -16.12
N LEU A 378 9.17 -17.74 -17.09
CA LEU A 378 9.65 -17.47 -18.45
C LEU A 378 10.67 -16.33 -18.41
N ARG A 379 11.81 -16.50 -19.11
CA ARG A 379 12.94 -15.54 -19.09
C ARG A 379 13.39 -15.15 -20.49
N GLY A 380 13.93 -13.94 -20.63
CA GLY A 380 14.46 -13.44 -21.90
C GLY A 380 13.46 -12.60 -22.69
N LYS A 381 13.80 -12.26 -23.94
CA LYS A 381 12.93 -11.47 -24.83
C LYS A 381 11.69 -12.24 -25.29
N LEU A 382 10.61 -11.53 -25.61
CA LEU A 382 9.42 -12.10 -26.26
C LEU A 382 9.82 -12.94 -27.49
N ALA A 383 9.38 -14.20 -27.51
CA ALA A 383 9.83 -15.20 -28.47
C ALA A 383 8.97 -15.17 -29.75
N MET A 384 9.06 -14.09 -30.53
CA MET A 384 8.18 -13.87 -31.68
C MET A 384 8.18 -15.00 -32.72
N LYS A 385 9.29 -15.74 -32.92
CA LYS A 385 9.31 -16.94 -33.80
C LYS A 385 8.33 -18.01 -33.33
N ALA A 386 8.16 -18.19 -32.01
CA ALA A 386 7.22 -19.16 -31.44
C ALA A 386 5.79 -18.60 -31.39
N LEU A 387 5.61 -17.33 -31.03
CA LEU A 387 4.27 -16.70 -31.03
C LEU A 387 3.66 -16.63 -32.45
N ALA A 388 4.49 -16.47 -33.49
CA ALA A 388 4.05 -16.54 -34.89
C ALA A 388 3.54 -17.92 -35.34
N SER A 389 3.67 -18.97 -34.51
CA SER A 389 2.96 -20.24 -34.71
C SER A 389 1.46 -20.17 -34.34
N PHE A 390 0.97 -19.06 -33.78
CA PHE A 390 -0.40 -18.85 -33.32
C PHE A 390 -1.09 -17.69 -34.07
N PRO A 391 -1.34 -17.81 -35.39
CA PRO A 391 -1.73 -16.67 -36.23
C PRO A 391 -3.13 -16.09 -35.94
N ASN A 392 -4.01 -16.87 -35.29
CA ASN A 392 -5.39 -16.47 -34.98
C ASN A 392 -5.60 -16.05 -33.51
N LEU A 393 -4.50 -15.90 -32.74
CA LEU A 393 -4.55 -15.63 -31.31
C LEU A 393 -5.28 -14.32 -31.01
N LYS A 394 -6.27 -14.38 -30.13
CA LYS A 394 -7.12 -13.27 -29.67
C LYS A 394 -6.77 -12.82 -28.25
N ILE A 395 -6.32 -13.74 -27.39
CA ILE A 395 -5.92 -13.46 -26.01
C ILE A 395 -4.53 -14.04 -25.79
N LEU A 396 -3.59 -13.18 -25.39
CA LEU A 396 -2.24 -13.55 -24.97
C LEU A 396 -1.95 -12.97 -23.59
N ASP A 397 -1.77 -13.85 -22.61
CA ASP A 397 -1.29 -13.49 -21.28
C ASP A 397 0.11 -14.06 -21.02
N LEU A 398 1.06 -13.17 -20.75
CA LEU A 398 2.42 -13.46 -20.31
C LEU A 398 2.76 -12.71 -19.00
N SER A 399 1.74 -12.29 -18.24
CA SER A 399 1.90 -11.50 -16.99
C SER A 399 2.69 -12.24 -15.91
N SER A 400 3.19 -11.53 -14.89
CA SER A 400 3.87 -12.12 -13.72
C SER A 400 4.97 -13.12 -14.12
N ASN A 401 5.95 -12.64 -14.89
CA ASN A 401 7.03 -13.45 -15.46
C ASN A 401 8.37 -12.69 -15.40
N ASN A 402 9.46 -13.33 -15.84
CA ASN A 402 10.80 -12.74 -15.85
C ASN A 402 11.26 -12.35 -17.28
N LEU A 403 10.34 -11.93 -18.15
CA LEU A 403 10.67 -11.48 -19.52
C LEU A 403 11.44 -10.15 -19.49
N ILE A 404 12.33 -9.93 -20.45
CA ILE A 404 13.22 -8.75 -20.51
C ILE A 404 13.33 -8.15 -21.91
N GLY A 405 13.60 -6.84 -21.98
CA GLY A 405 13.77 -6.11 -23.25
C GLY A 405 12.49 -5.43 -23.72
N SER A 406 12.56 -4.79 -24.89
CA SER A 406 11.43 -4.06 -25.48
C SER A 406 10.44 -4.99 -26.18
N ILE A 407 9.19 -4.52 -26.33
CA ILE A 407 8.22 -5.12 -27.24
C ILE A 407 8.73 -4.94 -28.68
N PRO A 408 8.86 -6.02 -29.48
CA PRO A 408 9.31 -5.93 -30.87
C PRO A 408 8.17 -5.53 -31.82
N SER A 409 8.50 -4.80 -32.89
CA SER A 409 7.56 -4.40 -33.95
C SER A 409 6.80 -5.57 -34.60
N GLU A 410 7.42 -6.74 -34.59
CA GLU A 410 6.89 -8.00 -35.12
C GLU A 410 5.66 -8.51 -34.36
N ILE A 411 5.30 -7.90 -33.22
CA ILE A 411 4.04 -8.14 -32.50
C ILE A 411 2.80 -7.90 -33.39
N SER A 412 2.91 -7.02 -34.40
CA SER A 412 1.90 -6.79 -35.45
C SER A 412 1.49 -8.06 -36.22
N SER A 413 2.32 -9.10 -36.24
CA SER A 413 1.97 -10.40 -36.82
C SER A 413 0.78 -11.07 -36.12
N LEU A 414 0.53 -10.74 -34.84
CA LEU A 414 -0.60 -11.22 -34.04
C LEU A 414 -1.83 -10.31 -34.18
N SER A 415 -2.12 -9.84 -35.40
CA SER A 415 -3.19 -8.87 -35.71
C SER A 415 -4.62 -9.26 -35.28
N SER A 416 -4.86 -10.53 -34.94
CA SER A 416 -6.11 -11.01 -34.35
C SER A 416 -6.29 -10.67 -32.86
N LEU A 417 -5.25 -10.18 -32.18
CA LEU A 417 -5.28 -9.91 -30.73
C LEU A 417 -6.35 -8.88 -30.35
N ARG A 418 -7.05 -9.22 -29.27
CA ARG A 418 -8.02 -8.39 -28.52
C ARG A 418 -7.51 -8.09 -27.12
N VAL A 419 -6.84 -9.04 -26.47
CA VAL A 419 -6.29 -8.89 -25.13
C VAL A 419 -4.79 -9.21 -25.16
N LEU A 420 -3.97 -8.29 -24.68
CA LEU A 420 -2.53 -8.46 -24.53
C LEU A 420 -2.10 -8.05 -23.13
N TYR A 421 -1.77 -9.03 -22.28
CA TYR A 421 -1.25 -8.82 -20.94
C TYR A 421 0.24 -9.17 -20.88
N LEU A 422 1.06 -8.17 -20.54
CA LEU A 422 2.50 -8.28 -20.31
C LEU A 422 2.91 -7.74 -18.92
N ALA A 423 1.92 -7.58 -18.03
CA ALA A 423 2.06 -7.04 -16.68
C ALA A 423 3.12 -7.76 -15.82
N GLU A 424 3.61 -7.13 -14.76
CA GLU A 424 4.50 -7.75 -13.76
C GLU A 424 5.68 -8.51 -14.40
N ASN A 425 6.50 -7.76 -15.13
CA ASN A 425 7.64 -8.30 -15.89
C ASN A 425 8.86 -7.36 -15.83
N ASN A 426 9.97 -7.78 -16.43
CA ASN A 426 11.21 -7.00 -16.47
C ASN A 426 11.44 -6.41 -17.89
N LEU A 427 10.36 -6.14 -18.64
CA LEU A 427 10.42 -5.53 -19.97
C LEU A 427 10.83 -4.07 -19.85
N TYR A 428 11.55 -3.54 -20.85
CA TYR A 428 12.15 -2.21 -20.77
C TYR A 428 12.32 -1.52 -22.12
N GLY A 429 12.51 -0.20 -22.07
CA GLY A 429 12.71 0.66 -23.24
C GLY A 429 11.43 1.35 -23.67
N SER A 430 11.44 1.99 -24.83
CA SER A 430 10.26 2.68 -25.36
C SER A 430 9.33 1.72 -26.09
N LEU A 431 8.04 2.01 -26.04
CA LEU A 431 7.06 1.37 -26.91
C LEU A 431 7.33 1.80 -28.36
N PRO A 432 7.26 0.87 -29.33
CA PRO A 432 7.58 1.21 -30.71
C PRO A 432 6.43 1.97 -31.38
N GLU A 433 6.76 2.92 -32.25
CA GLU A 433 5.79 3.69 -33.07
C GLU A 433 5.04 2.83 -34.10
N TYR A 434 5.47 1.58 -34.29
CA TYR A 434 4.90 0.60 -35.19
C TYR A 434 5.04 -0.81 -34.59
N GLY A 435 4.08 -1.69 -34.87
CA GLY A 435 3.91 -2.98 -34.23
C GLY A 435 2.62 -3.06 -33.41
N LEU A 436 2.57 -2.35 -32.28
CA LEU A 436 1.39 -2.32 -31.39
C LEU A 436 0.23 -1.52 -32.00
N CYS A 437 0.51 -0.43 -32.70
CA CYS A 437 -0.50 0.45 -33.29
C CYS A 437 -1.31 -0.22 -34.42
N GLU A 438 -0.83 -1.33 -34.97
CA GLU A 438 -1.45 -2.13 -36.02
C GLU A 438 -2.44 -3.17 -35.47
N LEU A 439 -2.45 -3.42 -34.16
CA LEU A 439 -3.40 -4.31 -33.48
C LEU A 439 -4.79 -3.65 -33.36
N LYS A 440 -5.45 -3.36 -34.48
CA LYS A 440 -6.73 -2.61 -34.52
C LYS A 440 -7.90 -3.31 -33.82
N ASN A 441 -7.78 -4.61 -33.57
CA ASN A 441 -8.74 -5.42 -32.82
C ASN A 441 -8.53 -5.34 -31.29
N LEU A 442 -7.47 -4.68 -30.81
CA LEU A 442 -7.10 -4.66 -29.40
C LEU A 442 -8.14 -3.90 -28.56
N GLN A 443 -8.71 -4.61 -27.60
CA GLN A 443 -9.71 -4.18 -26.63
C GLN A 443 -9.08 -3.96 -25.26
N GLU A 444 -8.05 -4.72 -24.90
CA GLU A 444 -7.38 -4.63 -23.60
C GLU A 444 -5.86 -4.70 -23.78
N LEU A 445 -5.18 -3.71 -23.22
CA LEU A 445 -3.72 -3.63 -23.17
C LEU A 445 -3.29 -3.42 -21.72
N ASP A 446 -2.52 -4.38 -21.20
CA ASP A 446 -1.94 -4.31 -19.86
C ASP A 446 -0.41 -4.46 -19.93
N LEU A 447 0.29 -3.39 -19.57
CA LEU A 447 1.74 -3.28 -19.53
C LEU A 447 2.26 -2.90 -18.13
N SER A 448 1.41 -3.03 -17.11
CA SER A 448 1.71 -2.59 -15.74
C SER A 448 2.91 -3.31 -15.11
N GLY A 449 3.49 -2.76 -14.04
CA GLY A 449 4.56 -3.43 -13.28
C GLY A 449 5.78 -3.79 -14.15
N ASN A 450 6.33 -2.81 -14.87
CA ASN A 450 7.43 -3.00 -15.83
C ASN A 450 8.42 -1.82 -15.83
N ASN A 451 9.42 -1.86 -16.72
CA ASN A 451 10.48 -0.84 -16.82
C ASN A 451 10.43 -0.10 -18.18
N PHE A 452 9.24 0.06 -18.77
CA PHE A 452 9.07 0.83 -20.00
C PHE A 452 9.31 2.33 -19.76
N LYS A 453 9.74 3.07 -20.79
CA LYS A 453 10.14 4.48 -20.66
C LYS A 453 10.03 5.33 -21.92
N GLY A 454 9.98 6.65 -21.74
CA GLY A 454 9.79 7.60 -22.82
C GLY A 454 8.30 7.87 -23.06
N ASN A 455 7.99 8.49 -24.20
CA ASN A 455 6.64 8.95 -24.51
C ASN A 455 5.74 7.80 -24.99
N LEU A 456 4.42 7.98 -24.85
CA LEU A 456 3.44 7.09 -25.46
C LEU A 456 3.35 7.35 -26.98
N PRO A 457 3.30 6.30 -27.84
CA PRO A 457 3.12 6.48 -29.27
C PRO A 457 1.80 7.16 -29.62
N GLU A 458 1.84 8.29 -30.34
CA GLU A 458 0.63 9.03 -30.74
C GLU A 458 -0.37 8.15 -31.50
N CYS A 459 0.13 7.17 -32.27
CA CYS A 459 -0.67 6.26 -33.07
C CYS A 459 -1.65 5.37 -32.26
N PHE A 460 -1.52 5.29 -30.93
CA PHE A 460 -2.53 4.68 -30.06
C PHE A 460 -3.90 5.37 -30.17
N ASN A 461 -3.98 6.63 -30.58
CA ASN A 461 -5.24 7.31 -30.89
C ASN A 461 -6.07 6.66 -32.03
N ASN A 462 -5.53 5.65 -32.70
CA ASN A 462 -6.20 4.83 -33.72
C ASN A 462 -6.60 3.43 -33.21
N LEU A 463 -6.48 3.14 -31.90
CA LEU A 463 -6.93 1.89 -31.28
C LEU A 463 -8.38 2.04 -30.79
N LEU A 464 -9.29 2.35 -31.73
CA LEU A 464 -10.69 2.71 -31.43
C LEU A 464 -11.49 1.60 -30.72
N SER A 465 -10.99 0.36 -30.76
CA SER A 465 -11.55 -0.82 -30.08
C SER A 465 -11.21 -0.89 -28.58
N LEU A 466 -10.25 -0.08 -28.10
CA LEU A 466 -9.66 -0.20 -26.76
C LEU A 466 -10.65 0.23 -25.66
N LYS A 467 -10.88 -0.69 -24.73
CA LYS A 467 -11.72 -0.60 -23.52
C LYS A 467 -10.87 -0.43 -22.26
N VAL A 468 -9.81 -1.21 -22.14
CA VAL A 468 -8.90 -1.21 -20.97
C VAL A 468 -7.52 -0.77 -21.43
N PHE A 469 -7.01 0.32 -20.86
CA PHE A 469 -5.65 0.79 -21.09
C PHE A 469 -4.93 0.93 -19.74
N GLU A 470 -4.08 -0.05 -19.44
CA GLU A 470 -3.36 -0.21 -18.18
C GLU A 470 -1.84 -0.18 -18.46
N ILE A 471 -1.16 0.83 -17.92
CA ILE A 471 0.30 1.03 -18.09
C ILE A 471 0.99 1.48 -16.79
N SER A 472 0.34 1.28 -15.64
CA SER A 472 0.81 1.77 -14.35
C SER A 472 2.14 1.14 -13.91
N PHE A 473 2.77 1.68 -12.86
CA PHE A 473 4.02 1.16 -12.29
C PHE A 473 5.12 0.95 -13.36
N ASN A 474 5.47 2.04 -14.04
CA ASN A 474 6.44 2.10 -15.13
C ASN A 474 7.27 3.40 -15.07
N ASN A 475 8.09 3.66 -16.09
CA ASN A 475 8.90 4.89 -16.19
C ASN A 475 8.54 5.67 -17.49
N PHE A 476 7.27 5.63 -17.93
CA PHE A 476 6.79 6.50 -19.02
C PHE A 476 6.95 7.98 -18.65
N SER A 477 7.16 8.83 -19.66
CA SER A 477 7.55 10.23 -19.47
C SER A 477 7.08 11.14 -20.61
N GLY A 478 7.23 12.44 -20.42
CA GLY A 478 6.80 13.44 -21.40
C GLY A 478 5.31 13.74 -21.31
N LEU A 479 4.79 14.44 -22.33
CA LEU A 479 3.39 14.86 -22.39
C LEU A 479 2.45 13.70 -22.73
N ILE A 480 1.22 13.74 -22.19
CA ILE A 480 0.08 12.95 -22.68
C ILE A 480 -0.73 13.85 -23.64
N PRO A 481 -0.72 13.62 -24.97
CA PRO A 481 -1.49 14.47 -25.88
C PRO A 481 -3.00 14.30 -25.64
N PRO A 482 -3.80 15.38 -25.55
CA PRO A 482 -5.27 15.30 -25.49
C PRO A 482 -5.90 14.44 -26.59
N SER A 483 -5.31 14.48 -27.80
CA SER A 483 -5.69 13.68 -28.96
C SER A 483 -5.42 12.18 -28.82
N LEU A 484 -4.59 11.75 -27.86
CA LEU A 484 -4.31 10.34 -27.56
C LEU A 484 -5.57 9.64 -27.05
N ILE A 485 -6.25 10.29 -26.10
CA ILE A 485 -7.35 9.71 -25.32
C ILE A 485 -8.71 10.11 -25.91
N ALA A 486 -8.86 11.34 -26.44
CA ALA A 486 -10.15 11.85 -26.94
C ALA A 486 -10.79 11.03 -28.08
N ASN A 487 -10.00 10.23 -28.80
CA ASN A 487 -10.46 9.35 -29.88
C ASN A 487 -10.89 7.95 -29.42
N LEU A 488 -10.54 7.53 -28.19
CA LEU A 488 -10.74 6.17 -27.70
C LEU A 488 -12.18 5.94 -27.22
N THR A 489 -13.17 6.12 -28.09
CA THR A 489 -14.60 6.17 -27.70
C THR A 489 -15.15 4.89 -27.04
N SER A 490 -14.42 3.78 -27.11
CA SER A 490 -14.76 2.50 -26.46
C SER A 490 -14.18 2.36 -25.04
N LEU A 491 -13.39 3.33 -24.58
CA LEU A 491 -12.63 3.26 -23.33
C LEU A 491 -13.56 3.23 -22.10
N GLU A 492 -13.31 2.26 -21.24
CA GLU A 492 -14.05 1.95 -20.01
C GLU A 492 -13.15 2.10 -18.78
N TYR A 493 -11.87 1.71 -18.90
CA TYR A 493 -10.84 1.75 -17.86
C TYR A 493 -9.54 2.38 -18.38
N LEU A 494 -9.00 3.34 -17.62
CA LEU A 494 -7.76 4.04 -17.92
C LEU A 494 -6.92 4.19 -16.64
N ASN A 495 -5.78 3.49 -16.55
CA ASN A 495 -4.82 3.64 -15.45
C ASN A 495 -3.40 3.92 -15.96
N PHE A 496 -2.92 5.12 -15.65
CA PHE A 496 -1.62 5.65 -16.04
C PHE A 496 -0.75 5.98 -14.79
N GLY A 497 -1.15 5.55 -13.59
CA GLY A 497 -0.47 5.84 -12.33
C GLY A 497 0.95 5.29 -12.22
N HIS A 498 1.70 5.71 -11.21
CA HIS A 498 3.11 5.36 -10.97
C HIS A 498 3.97 5.42 -12.22
N ASN A 499 3.99 6.62 -12.82
CA ASN A 499 4.72 6.99 -14.01
C ASN A 499 5.19 8.46 -13.91
N LYS A 500 6.04 8.88 -14.85
CA LYS A 500 6.77 10.17 -14.82
C LYS A 500 6.36 11.11 -15.95
N PHE A 501 5.07 11.10 -16.31
CA PHE A 501 4.47 12.07 -17.23
C PHE A 501 4.68 13.51 -16.73
N GLU A 502 4.60 14.49 -17.63
CA GLU A 502 4.75 15.92 -17.30
C GLU A 502 3.80 16.78 -18.14
N GLY A 503 3.55 18.02 -17.68
CA GLY A 503 2.63 18.97 -18.32
C GLY A 503 1.17 18.74 -17.93
N SER A 504 0.27 19.51 -18.57
CA SER A 504 -1.17 19.51 -18.26
C SER A 504 -1.96 18.49 -19.10
N LEU A 505 -2.76 17.67 -18.42
CA LEU A 505 -3.82 16.85 -19.01
C LEU A 505 -5.18 17.41 -18.62
N SER A 506 -5.95 17.90 -19.59
CA SER A 506 -7.32 18.38 -19.34
C SER A 506 -8.36 17.28 -19.49
N PHE A 507 -9.20 17.11 -18.46
CA PHE A 507 -10.36 16.19 -18.47
C PHE A 507 -11.42 16.56 -19.52
N SER A 508 -11.45 17.80 -20.04
CA SER A 508 -12.33 18.14 -21.15
C SER A 508 -12.04 17.33 -22.42
N SER A 509 -10.83 16.75 -22.53
CA SER A 509 -10.46 15.79 -23.58
C SER A 509 -11.31 14.52 -23.56
N PHE A 510 -11.85 14.15 -22.39
CA PHE A 510 -12.65 12.94 -22.19
C PHE A 510 -14.14 13.14 -22.53
N ALA A 511 -14.54 14.32 -23.03
CA ALA A 511 -15.94 14.69 -23.23
C ALA A 511 -16.76 13.76 -24.15
N ASN A 512 -16.12 12.93 -24.96
CA ASN A 512 -16.78 11.95 -25.84
C ASN A 512 -16.86 10.53 -25.26
N LEU A 513 -16.16 10.24 -24.15
CA LEU A 513 -15.90 8.88 -23.64
C LEU A 513 -17.06 8.36 -22.78
N ARG A 514 -18.22 8.12 -23.41
CA ARG A 514 -19.48 7.76 -22.71
C ARG A 514 -19.41 6.51 -21.85
N ASN A 515 -18.53 5.56 -22.18
CA ASN A 515 -18.37 4.30 -21.47
C ASN A 515 -17.36 4.37 -20.32
N LEU A 516 -16.69 5.52 -20.12
CA LEU A 516 -15.61 5.65 -19.13
C LEU A 516 -16.17 5.52 -17.70
N VAL A 517 -15.63 4.55 -16.97
CA VAL A 517 -16.04 4.21 -15.59
C VAL A 517 -14.88 4.39 -14.61
N VAL A 518 -13.63 4.22 -15.08
CA VAL A 518 -12.44 4.22 -14.23
C VAL A 518 -11.37 5.12 -14.81
N VAL A 519 -10.86 6.04 -13.99
CA VAL A 519 -9.75 6.94 -14.33
C VAL A 519 -8.77 7.01 -13.16
N GLU A 520 -7.56 6.53 -13.38
CA GLU A 520 -6.54 6.42 -12.34
C GLU A 520 -5.21 7.06 -12.79
N PHE A 521 -4.80 8.10 -12.07
CA PHE A 521 -3.49 8.73 -12.14
C PHE A 521 -2.98 8.96 -10.71
N LYS A 522 -1.88 8.30 -10.36
CA LYS A 522 -1.05 8.58 -9.17
C LYS A 522 0.32 9.00 -9.69
N SER A 523 0.75 10.26 -9.48
CA SER A 523 1.94 10.79 -10.18
C SER A 523 3.23 10.59 -9.39
N ASP A 524 4.26 10.02 -10.02
CA ASP A 524 5.64 10.00 -9.50
C ASP A 524 6.46 11.21 -9.98
N ASN A 525 5.80 12.28 -10.46
CA ASN A 525 6.43 13.50 -10.98
C ASN A 525 5.62 14.75 -10.63
N ASP A 526 6.22 15.64 -9.85
CA ASP A 526 5.62 16.89 -9.34
C ASP A 526 5.28 17.92 -10.46
N LYS A 527 5.66 17.64 -11.72
CA LYS A 527 5.33 18.46 -12.90
C LYS A 527 4.11 17.98 -13.70
N PHE A 528 3.47 16.88 -13.30
CA PHE A 528 2.22 16.46 -13.93
C PHE A 528 1.06 17.27 -13.34
N GLU A 529 0.26 17.88 -14.19
CA GLU A 529 -0.89 18.70 -13.78
C GLU A 529 -2.18 18.16 -14.43
N VAL A 530 -3.26 18.06 -13.66
CA VAL A 530 -4.56 17.63 -14.17
C VAL A 530 -5.58 18.76 -14.06
N GLU A 531 -6.03 19.25 -15.22
CA GLU A 531 -7.07 20.29 -15.32
C GLU A 531 -8.45 19.65 -15.41
N THR A 532 -9.19 19.66 -14.30
CA THR A 532 -10.56 19.13 -14.24
C THR A 532 -11.63 20.18 -14.53
N GLU A 533 -11.35 21.47 -14.29
CA GLU A 533 -12.24 22.56 -14.70
C GLU A 533 -12.17 22.79 -16.21
N GLY A 534 -13.17 22.27 -16.93
CA GLY A 534 -13.36 22.50 -18.35
C GLY A 534 -13.78 23.95 -18.70
N PRO A 535 -14.01 24.25 -19.99
CA PRO A 535 -14.59 25.53 -20.39
C PRO A 535 -15.98 25.72 -19.78
N PHE A 536 -16.38 26.98 -19.53
CA PHE A 536 -17.60 27.32 -18.80
C PHE A 536 -18.85 26.61 -19.35
N GLY A 537 -19.49 25.79 -18.52
CA GLY A 537 -20.67 24.99 -18.88
C GLY A 537 -20.36 23.58 -19.42
N TRP A 538 -19.11 23.11 -19.37
CA TRP A 538 -18.77 21.71 -19.64
C TRP A 538 -19.38 20.79 -18.58
N ILE A 539 -20.09 19.75 -19.03
CA ILE A 539 -20.64 18.67 -18.21
C ILE A 539 -20.20 17.35 -18.84
N PRO A 540 -19.51 16.45 -18.10
CA PRO A 540 -19.12 15.15 -18.63
C PRO A 540 -20.34 14.25 -18.87
N VAL A 541 -20.30 13.49 -19.97
CA VAL A 541 -21.34 12.51 -20.34
C VAL A 541 -21.12 11.14 -19.70
N PHE A 542 -19.93 10.89 -19.13
CA PHE A 542 -19.56 9.68 -18.42
C PHE A 542 -20.02 9.69 -16.96
N GLN A 543 -20.04 8.52 -16.33
CA GLN A 543 -20.38 8.31 -14.93
C GLN A 543 -19.35 7.36 -14.30
N LEU A 544 -18.31 7.92 -13.71
CA LEU A 544 -17.24 7.18 -13.06
C LEU A 544 -17.75 6.42 -11.83
N GLN A 545 -17.14 5.25 -11.59
CA GLN A 545 -17.16 4.53 -10.33
C GLN A 545 -15.87 4.82 -9.53
N VAL A 546 -14.73 4.89 -10.19
CA VAL A 546 -13.44 5.13 -9.53
C VAL A 546 -12.72 6.31 -10.18
N LEU A 547 -12.25 7.23 -9.34
CA LEU A 547 -11.38 8.34 -9.71
C LEU A 547 -10.20 8.43 -8.74
N VAL A 548 -9.00 8.18 -9.22
CA VAL A 548 -7.74 8.44 -8.51
C VAL A 548 -6.99 9.54 -9.27
N LEU A 549 -6.66 10.63 -8.58
CA LEU A 549 -5.82 11.73 -9.08
C LEU A 549 -4.73 12.11 -8.05
N SER A 550 -4.18 11.14 -7.33
CA SER A 550 -3.22 11.40 -6.27
C SER A 550 -1.92 12.04 -6.79
N ASN A 551 -1.42 13.06 -6.08
CA ASN A 551 -0.21 13.82 -6.42
C ASN A 551 -0.21 14.46 -7.84
N CYS A 552 -1.39 14.71 -8.44
CA CYS A 552 -1.53 15.17 -9.83
C CYS A 552 -1.68 16.70 -10.00
N ASN A 553 -1.29 17.49 -9.00
CA ASN A 553 -1.41 18.97 -8.97
C ASN A 553 -2.79 19.48 -9.46
N VAL A 554 -3.87 18.80 -9.07
CA VAL A 554 -5.21 19.02 -9.66
C VAL A 554 -5.62 20.49 -9.58
N ASN A 555 -5.96 21.06 -10.74
CA ASN A 555 -6.36 22.47 -10.91
C ASN A 555 -5.34 23.52 -10.40
N ARG A 556 -4.05 23.19 -10.17
CA ARG A 556 -3.02 24.13 -9.67
C ARG A 556 -2.97 25.49 -10.42
N PRO A 557 -3.02 25.56 -11.77
CA PRO A 557 -3.06 26.84 -12.50
C PRO A 557 -4.34 27.69 -12.29
N LYS A 558 -5.39 27.10 -11.68
CA LYS A 558 -6.69 27.71 -11.41
C LYS A 558 -6.94 27.91 -9.90
N GLY A 559 -5.88 27.83 -9.08
CA GLY A 559 -5.96 27.99 -7.62
C GLY A 559 -6.42 26.73 -6.89
N SER A 560 -6.04 25.54 -7.38
CA SER A 560 -6.27 24.25 -6.72
C SER A 560 -7.71 24.01 -6.27
N VAL A 561 -8.68 24.45 -7.07
CA VAL A 561 -10.11 24.30 -6.74
C VAL A 561 -10.54 22.84 -6.82
N PHE A 562 -11.44 22.42 -5.91
CA PHE A 562 -12.02 21.09 -5.93
C PHE A 562 -12.74 20.79 -7.26
N PRO A 563 -12.59 19.59 -7.88
CA PRO A 563 -13.14 19.29 -9.20
C PRO A 563 -14.66 19.46 -9.30
N GLY A 564 -15.11 20.51 -9.98
CA GLY A 564 -16.51 20.90 -10.09
C GLY A 564 -17.38 19.87 -10.83
N PHE A 565 -16.79 19.08 -11.73
CA PHE A 565 -17.52 18.07 -12.51
C PHE A 565 -18.09 16.92 -11.64
N LEU A 566 -17.57 16.72 -10.42
CA LEU A 566 -18.04 15.69 -9.50
C LEU A 566 -19.47 15.92 -9.02
N LEU A 567 -19.98 17.15 -9.08
CA LEU A 567 -21.40 17.48 -8.89
C LEU A 567 -22.31 16.74 -9.90
N HIS A 568 -21.78 16.36 -11.06
CA HIS A 568 -22.49 15.65 -12.11
C HIS A 568 -22.24 14.12 -12.11
N GLN A 569 -21.46 13.59 -11.16
CA GLN A 569 -21.21 12.15 -11.02
C GLN A 569 -22.08 11.55 -9.92
N LYS A 570 -22.77 10.44 -10.22
CA LYS A 570 -23.75 9.77 -9.34
C LYS A 570 -23.53 8.27 -9.18
N LYS A 571 -22.34 7.78 -9.53
CA LYS A 571 -21.96 6.36 -9.50
C LYS A 571 -20.64 6.09 -8.77
N LEU A 572 -20.05 7.12 -8.13
CA LEU A 572 -18.75 7.00 -7.49
C LEU A 572 -18.82 6.00 -6.33
N GLN A 573 -17.86 5.08 -6.33
CA GLN A 573 -17.58 4.06 -5.32
C GLN A 573 -16.25 4.33 -4.62
N ALA A 574 -15.27 4.90 -5.34
CA ALA A 574 -14.02 5.38 -4.75
C ALA A 574 -13.58 6.72 -5.35
N VAL A 575 -13.08 7.60 -4.49
CA VAL A 575 -12.48 8.89 -4.86
C VAL A 575 -11.21 9.11 -4.07
N ASP A 576 -10.07 9.17 -4.75
CA ASP A 576 -8.80 9.64 -4.18
C ASP A 576 -8.33 10.91 -4.88
N LEU A 577 -8.28 12.00 -4.12
CA LEU A 577 -7.75 13.30 -4.53
C LEU A 577 -6.63 13.77 -3.59
N SER A 578 -5.95 12.82 -2.94
CA SER A 578 -4.85 13.09 -2.00
C SER A 578 -3.65 13.79 -2.65
N HIS A 579 -2.85 14.48 -1.84
CA HIS A 579 -1.59 15.11 -2.24
C HIS A 579 -1.70 16.17 -3.36
N ASN A 580 -2.83 16.88 -3.48
CA ASN A 580 -3.06 17.86 -4.56
C ASN A 580 -3.01 19.34 -4.12
N SER A 581 -2.87 19.63 -2.82
CA SER A 581 -3.02 21.00 -2.26
C SER A 581 -4.38 21.66 -2.60
N LEU A 582 -5.46 20.88 -2.65
CA LEU A 582 -6.81 21.36 -2.95
C LEU A 582 -7.36 22.28 -1.85
N GLU A 583 -7.94 23.42 -2.22
CA GLU A 583 -8.50 24.41 -1.30
C GLU A 583 -10.04 24.37 -1.24
N GLY A 584 -10.61 24.73 -0.08
CA GLY A 584 -12.06 24.98 0.08
C GLY A 584 -12.68 24.36 1.34
N ASP A 585 -14.02 24.39 1.40
CA ASP A 585 -14.81 23.63 2.38
C ASP A 585 -14.71 22.12 2.08
N LEU A 586 -14.58 21.29 3.13
CA LEU A 586 -14.56 19.83 3.01
C LEU A 586 -15.84 19.28 2.33
N PRO A 587 -15.74 18.49 1.23
CA PRO A 587 -16.89 18.11 0.40
C PRO A 587 -17.73 16.91 0.90
N VAL A 588 -17.34 16.28 2.02
CA VAL A 588 -17.87 14.99 2.50
C VAL A 588 -19.40 14.91 2.49
N SER A 589 -20.12 15.92 3.00
CA SER A 589 -21.58 15.84 3.11
C SER A 589 -22.27 15.70 1.74
N TRP A 590 -21.98 16.60 0.80
CA TRP A 590 -22.67 16.61 -0.50
C TRP A 590 -22.17 15.49 -1.42
N LEU A 591 -20.91 15.06 -1.31
CA LEU A 591 -20.35 14.02 -2.16
C LEU A 591 -20.96 12.65 -1.83
N VAL A 592 -21.10 12.34 -0.53
CA VAL A 592 -21.81 11.17 0.00
C VAL A 592 -23.32 11.25 -0.26
N GLU A 593 -23.92 12.45 -0.21
CA GLU A 593 -25.33 12.64 -0.56
C GLU A 593 -25.64 12.41 -2.04
N ASN A 594 -24.72 12.75 -2.95
CA ASN A 594 -24.88 12.60 -4.40
C ASN A 594 -24.48 11.20 -4.92
N ASN A 595 -23.67 10.46 -4.14
CA ASN A 595 -23.17 9.13 -4.47
C ASN A 595 -23.42 8.16 -3.30
N THR A 596 -24.63 7.57 -3.25
CA THR A 596 -25.05 6.67 -2.17
C THR A 596 -24.17 5.43 -2.02
N MET A 597 -23.47 5.02 -3.09
CA MET A 597 -22.58 3.86 -3.17
C MET A 597 -21.10 4.22 -2.97
N LEU A 598 -20.78 5.41 -2.45
CA LEU A 598 -19.38 5.79 -2.18
C LEU A 598 -18.84 5.00 -0.97
N GLU A 599 -17.84 4.15 -1.21
CA GLU A 599 -17.23 3.26 -0.21
C GLU A 599 -15.88 3.79 0.29
N VAL A 600 -15.09 4.46 -0.56
CA VAL A 600 -13.76 5.00 -0.25
C VAL A 600 -13.67 6.49 -0.59
N LEU A 601 -13.21 7.32 0.35
CA LEU A 601 -12.95 8.75 0.14
C LEU A 601 -11.63 9.21 0.78
N TYR A 602 -10.60 9.40 -0.05
CA TYR A 602 -9.29 9.90 0.33
C TYR A 602 -9.10 11.36 -0.12
N LEU A 603 -8.85 12.26 0.84
CA LEU A 603 -8.62 13.70 0.67
C LEU A 603 -7.36 14.19 1.41
N ARG A 604 -6.50 13.25 1.80
CA ARG A 604 -5.25 13.46 2.56
C ARG A 604 -4.30 14.47 1.93
N ASN A 605 -3.57 15.23 2.76
CA ASN A 605 -2.51 16.14 2.32
C ASN A 605 -2.99 17.15 1.26
N ASN A 606 -4.01 17.91 1.63
CA ASN A 606 -4.60 19.00 0.88
C ASN A 606 -4.69 20.25 1.79
N SER A 607 -5.46 21.25 1.38
CA SER A 607 -5.66 22.51 2.11
C SER A 607 -7.14 22.75 2.41
N PHE A 608 -7.93 21.68 2.60
CA PHE A 608 -9.34 21.78 3.00
C PHE A 608 -9.47 22.38 4.40
N GLY A 609 -10.37 23.34 4.54
CA GLY A 609 -10.64 24.05 5.79
C GLY A 609 -12.10 23.92 6.24
N GLY A 610 -12.49 24.85 7.11
CA GLY A 610 -13.84 24.87 7.70
C GLY A 610 -14.04 23.73 8.71
N SER A 611 -15.29 23.37 8.95
CA SER A 611 -15.67 22.29 9.88
C SER A 611 -16.31 21.11 9.15
N ILE A 612 -16.09 19.90 9.67
CA ILE A 612 -16.71 18.68 9.12
C ILE A 612 -18.24 18.82 9.15
N ARG A 613 -18.88 18.84 7.98
CA ARG A 613 -20.33 18.76 7.84
C ARG A 613 -20.76 17.32 7.61
N MET A 614 -21.83 16.91 8.27
CA MET A 614 -22.42 15.57 8.12
C MET A 614 -23.47 15.55 7.00
N PRO A 615 -23.69 14.40 6.34
CA PRO A 615 -24.80 14.23 5.41
C PRO A 615 -26.16 14.27 6.15
N LEU A 616 -27.21 14.63 5.42
CA LEU A 616 -28.60 14.71 5.91
C LEU A 616 -29.24 13.35 6.27
N TYR A 617 -28.62 12.24 5.88
CA TYR A 617 -29.13 10.88 6.12
C TYR A 617 -28.01 9.89 6.44
N ARG A 618 -28.40 8.72 6.95
CA ARG A 618 -27.48 7.65 7.37
C ARG A 618 -26.93 6.89 6.15
N ASN A 619 -25.61 6.85 6.03
CA ASN A 619 -24.88 6.08 5.04
C ASN A 619 -24.17 4.88 5.71
N PHE A 620 -24.24 3.72 5.03
CA PHE A 620 -23.62 2.45 5.44
C PHE A 620 -22.66 1.89 4.39
N GLN A 621 -22.47 2.59 3.28
CA GLN A 621 -21.57 2.20 2.18
C GLN A 621 -20.17 2.76 2.40
N LEU A 622 -20.02 3.97 2.94
CA LEU A 622 -18.72 4.57 3.23
C LEU A 622 -17.98 3.74 4.30
N LEU A 623 -17.00 2.98 3.86
CA LEU A 623 -16.12 2.16 4.68
C LEU A 623 -14.87 2.95 5.10
N GLU A 624 -14.32 3.76 4.20
CA GLU A 624 -13.02 4.39 4.39
C GLU A 624 -13.05 5.91 4.17
N LEU A 625 -12.63 6.65 5.20
CA LEU A 625 -12.57 8.11 5.20
C LEU A 625 -11.22 8.59 5.72
N GLU A 626 -10.40 9.12 4.81
CA GLU A 626 -9.03 9.57 5.05
C GLU A 626 -8.92 11.05 4.65
N ILE A 627 -8.94 11.94 5.65
CA ILE A 627 -8.91 13.40 5.46
C ILE A 627 -7.76 14.07 6.24
N SER A 628 -6.73 13.29 6.57
CA SER A 628 -5.58 13.75 7.35
C SER A 628 -4.71 14.79 6.63
N SER A 629 -3.88 15.51 7.38
CA SER A 629 -2.98 16.55 6.84
C SER A 629 -3.73 17.61 6.04
N ASN A 630 -4.66 18.30 6.71
CA ASN A 630 -5.49 19.36 6.15
C ASN A 630 -5.57 20.55 7.14
N HIS A 631 -6.50 21.48 6.94
CA HIS A 631 -6.71 22.66 7.79
C HIS A 631 -8.11 22.66 8.44
N ILE A 632 -8.70 21.48 8.62
CA ILE A 632 -10.06 21.29 9.15
C ILE A 632 -10.06 21.63 10.64
N MET A 633 -11.06 22.42 11.06
CA MET A 633 -11.14 23.00 12.41
C MET A 633 -12.54 22.86 13.04
N GLY A 634 -12.66 23.25 14.30
CA GLY A 634 -13.90 23.10 15.07
C GLY A 634 -14.01 21.72 15.70
N ALA A 635 -15.22 21.25 15.99
CA ALA A 635 -15.43 19.98 16.70
C ALA A 635 -15.85 18.84 15.78
N ILE A 636 -15.49 17.61 16.15
CA ILE A 636 -15.99 16.40 15.49
C ILE A 636 -17.52 16.31 15.73
N PRO A 637 -18.36 16.18 14.69
CA PRO A 637 -19.81 16.17 14.84
C PRO A 637 -20.32 15.03 15.73
N GLN A 638 -21.23 15.33 16.66
CA GLN A 638 -21.64 14.38 17.69
C GLN A 638 -22.42 13.15 17.18
N ASP A 639 -23.00 13.23 15.98
CA ASP A 639 -23.77 12.14 15.36
C ASP A 639 -23.00 11.37 14.28
N ILE A 640 -21.69 11.64 14.08
CA ILE A 640 -20.88 11.04 13.02
C ILE A 640 -20.94 9.50 12.99
N GLY A 641 -20.77 8.82 14.12
CA GLY A 641 -20.83 7.36 14.14
C GLY A 641 -22.24 6.78 14.00
N LYS A 642 -23.28 7.63 14.11
CA LYS A 642 -24.64 7.25 13.70
C LYS A 642 -24.82 7.42 12.20
N LEU A 643 -24.36 8.54 11.64
CA LEU A 643 -24.62 8.92 10.24
C LEU A 643 -23.70 8.23 9.23
N LEU A 644 -22.47 7.87 9.61
CA LEU A 644 -21.48 7.17 8.79
C LEU A 644 -21.13 5.81 9.42
N ALA A 645 -22.16 5.02 9.73
CA ALA A 645 -22.04 3.84 10.58
C ALA A 645 -21.34 2.63 9.92
N GLY A 646 -21.04 2.70 8.61
CA GLY A 646 -20.29 1.67 7.88
C GLY A 646 -18.77 1.75 8.02
N ILE A 647 -18.22 2.85 8.59
CA ILE A 647 -16.79 3.12 8.54
C ILE A 647 -15.96 2.07 9.30
N SER A 648 -15.01 1.46 8.58
CA SER A 648 -13.96 0.57 9.06
C SER A 648 -12.59 1.27 9.21
N TYR A 649 -12.33 2.31 8.39
CA TYR A 649 -11.11 3.12 8.40
C TYR A 649 -11.46 4.61 8.56
N LEU A 650 -11.01 5.22 9.66
CA LEU A 650 -11.19 6.65 9.91
C LEU A 650 -9.86 7.33 10.28
N ASN A 651 -9.35 8.18 9.38
CA ASN A 651 -8.19 9.02 9.66
C ASN A 651 -8.55 10.52 9.57
N LEU A 652 -8.50 11.19 10.71
CA LEU A 652 -8.73 12.63 10.90
C LEU A 652 -7.45 13.36 11.38
N SER A 653 -6.29 12.69 11.33
CA SER A 653 -5.04 13.18 11.93
C SER A 653 -4.47 14.44 11.26
N HIS A 654 -3.50 15.09 11.90
CA HIS A 654 -2.81 16.29 11.36
C HIS A 654 -3.79 17.38 10.88
N ASN A 655 -4.68 17.81 11.78
CA ASN A 655 -5.70 18.83 11.53
C ASN A 655 -5.80 19.78 12.76
N ALA A 656 -6.75 20.71 12.74
CA ALA A 656 -7.04 21.64 13.84
C ALA A 656 -8.36 21.31 14.58
N LEU A 657 -8.74 20.02 14.62
CA LEU A 657 -9.96 19.55 15.29
C LEU A 657 -9.84 19.73 16.81
N SER A 658 -10.96 19.96 17.47
CA SER A 658 -11.04 20.42 18.86
C SER A 658 -12.30 19.91 19.59
N GLY A 659 -12.43 20.20 20.88
CA GLY A 659 -13.48 19.63 21.72
C GLY A 659 -13.24 18.15 22.02
N SER A 660 -14.30 17.42 22.38
CA SER A 660 -14.21 16.01 22.81
C SER A 660 -14.58 15.01 21.72
N ILE A 661 -13.95 13.82 21.78
CA ILE A 661 -14.30 12.67 20.95
C ILE A 661 -15.77 12.29 21.20
N PRO A 662 -16.62 12.20 20.16
CA PRO A 662 -18.03 11.82 20.32
C PRO A 662 -18.21 10.40 20.86
N SER A 663 -19.12 10.20 21.80
CA SER A 663 -19.52 8.85 22.25
C SER A 663 -20.22 8.03 21.14
N SER A 664 -20.74 8.68 20.10
CA SER A 664 -21.30 8.00 18.92
C SER A 664 -20.27 7.22 18.11
N PHE A 665 -18.96 7.38 18.35
CA PHE A 665 -17.94 6.50 17.76
C PHE A 665 -18.19 5.02 18.11
N ALA A 666 -18.81 4.74 19.26
CA ALA A 666 -19.24 3.38 19.63
C ALA A 666 -20.41 2.83 18.80
N ASN A 667 -20.97 3.61 17.86
CA ASN A 667 -21.94 3.15 16.86
C ASN A 667 -21.28 2.75 15.53
N LEU A 668 -19.97 2.93 15.37
CA LEU A 668 -19.18 2.45 14.23
C LEU A 668 -18.88 0.96 14.39
N GLY A 669 -19.87 0.09 14.15
CA GLY A 669 -19.76 -1.35 14.45
C GLY A 669 -18.63 -2.10 13.74
N GLY A 670 -18.10 -1.55 12.64
CA GLY A 670 -16.99 -2.13 11.85
C GLY A 670 -15.63 -1.46 12.05
N ILE A 671 -15.48 -0.47 12.94
CA ILE A 671 -14.26 0.34 13.04
C ILE A 671 -13.03 -0.51 13.43
N ASN A 672 -12.06 -0.57 12.53
CA ASN A 672 -10.81 -1.31 12.66
C ASN A 672 -9.62 -0.37 12.90
N ILE A 673 -9.56 0.74 12.14
CA ILE A 673 -8.48 1.73 12.23
C ILE A 673 -9.09 3.10 12.56
N LEU A 674 -8.64 3.68 13.68
CA LEU A 674 -9.02 5.01 14.11
C LEU A 674 -7.79 5.86 14.42
N ASP A 675 -7.53 6.88 13.61
CA ASP A 675 -6.45 7.84 13.79
C ASP A 675 -7.00 9.27 13.94
N LEU A 676 -6.76 9.87 15.11
CA LEU A 676 -7.09 11.25 15.46
C LEU A 676 -5.82 12.04 15.86
N ALA A 677 -4.63 11.50 15.58
CA ALA A 677 -3.37 12.06 16.07
C ALA A 677 -3.11 13.48 15.56
N TYR A 678 -2.27 14.25 16.26
CA TYR A 678 -1.88 15.62 15.86
C TYR A 678 -3.09 16.53 15.61
N ASN A 679 -3.91 16.70 16.65
CA ASN A 679 -5.07 17.59 16.68
C ASN A 679 -5.09 18.36 18.03
N ASN A 680 -6.14 19.14 18.28
CA ASN A 680 -6.37 19.89 19.51
C ASN A 680 -7.58 19.33 20.31
N LEU A 681 -7.81 18.00 20.24
CA LEU A 681 -8.89 17.33 20.97
C LEU A 681 -8.60 17.32 22.48
N SER A 682 -9.66 17.30 23.28
CA SER A 682 -9.61 17.48 24.73
C SER A 682 -10.76 16.76 25.45
N GLY A 683 -10.72 16.70 26.78
CA GLY A 683 -11.66 15.90 27.57
C GLY A 683 -11.27 14.43 27.62
N GLU A 684 -12.19 13.55 28.03
CA GLU A 684 -11.92 12.12 28.19
C GLU A 684 -12.30 11.32 26.93
N VAL A 685 -11.65 10.17 26.72
CA VAL A 685 -12.02 9.23 25.66
C VAL A 685 -13.26 8.43 26.12
N PRO A 686 -14.35 8.37 25.31
CA PRO A 686 -15.54 7.60 25.63
C PRO A 686 -15.21 6.14 25.97
N GLN A 687 -15.75 5.63 27.08
CA GLN A 687 -15.52 4.24 27.51
C GLN A 687 -16.22 3.25 26.58
N GLU A 688 -17.30 3.69 25.94
CA GLU A 688 -18.10 2.97 24.97
C GLU A 688 -17.28 2.56 23.73
N LEU A 689 -16.25 3.32 23.35
CA LEU A 689 -15.34 3.02 22.24
C LEU A 689 -14.58 1.69 22.41
N PHE A 690 -14.42 1.25 23.67
CA PHE A 690 -13.62 0.08 24.07
C PHE A 690 -14.49 -1.13 24.49
N LYS A 691 -15.82 -1.02 24.38
CA LYS A 691 -16.77 -2.10 24.70
C LYS A 691 -17.13 -2.84 23.42
N GLU A 692 -16.85 -4.15 23.37
CA GLU A 692 -17.16 -5.02 22.22
C GLU A 692 -16.54 -4.48 20.90
N SER A 693 -15.34 -3.90 21.00
CA SER A 693 -14.71 -3.12 19.94
C SER A 693 -13.89 -3.98 18.97
N ALA A 694 -14.07 -3.76 17.66
CA ALA A 694 -13.33 -4.44 16.59
C ALA A 694 -11.98 -3.77 16.25
N ILE A 695 -11.64 -2.65 16.89
CA ILE A 695 -10.45 -1.85 16.58
C ILE A 695 -9.17 -2.70 16.70
N SER A 696 -8.32 -2.64 15.68
CA SER A 696 -6.95 -3.14 15.73
C SER A 696 -5.91 -2.03 15.92
N VAL A 697 -6.18 -0.83 15.40
CA VAL A 697 -5.24 0.31 15.44
C VAL A 697 -5.95 1.55 16.00
N LEU A 698 -5.48 2.04 17.15
CA LEU A 698 -5.93 3.31 17.75
C LEU A 698 -4.76 4.28 17.93
N LYS A 699 -4.84 5.43 17.27
CA LYS A 699 -3.85 6.51 17.32
C LYS A 699 -4.53 7.80 17.81
N LEU A 700 -4.21 8.24 19.03
CA LEU A 700 -4.72 9.47 19.67
C LEU A 700 -3.60 10.46 20.03
N SER A 701 -2.41 10.23 19.51
CA SER A 701 -1.16 10.94 19.81
C SER A 701 -1.25 12.46 19.62
N HIS A 702 -0.45 13.23 20.36
CA HIS A 702 -0.34 14.70 20.19
C HIS A 702 -1.71 15.40 20.20
N ASN A 703 -2.38 15.33 21.35
CA ASN A 703 -3.65 16.00 21.63
C ASN A 703 -3.64 16.52 23.09
N SER A 704 -4.75 17.09 23.55
CA SER A 704 -4.97 17.52 24.96
C SER A 704 -5.96 16.61 25.70
N LEU A 705 -6.04 15.33 25.34
CA LEU A 705 -6.95 14.36 25.94
C LEU A 705 -6.51 13.99 27.37
N GLN A 706 -7.47 13.68 28.23
CA GLN A 706 -7.27 13.45 29.68
C GLN A 706 -8.13 12.28 30.19
N GLY A 707 -8.22 12.14 31.52
CA GLY A 707 -8.97 11.07 32.16
C GLY A 707 -8.17 9.79 32.31
N LYS A 708 -8.85 8.65 32.46
CA LYS A 708 -8.24 7.35 32.79
C LYS A 708 -8.46 6.29 31.71
N VAL A 709 -8.02 6.59 30.48
CA VAL A 709 -8.29 5.77 29.29
C VAL A 709 -7.90 4.29 29.40
N LEU A 710 -6.91 3.91 30.23
CA LEU A 710 -6.49 2.52 30.46
C LEU A 710 -6.95 1.90 31.80
N SER A 711 -7.85 2.55 32.54
CA SER A 711 -8.42 2.05 33.79
C SER A 711 -9.84 1.50 33.58
N GLY A 712 -9.98 0.18 33.42
CA GLY A 712 -11.26 -0.47 33.14
C GLY A 712 -11.11 -1.97 32.86
N ASN A 713 -12.21 -2.60 32.42
CA ASN A 713 -12.21 -3.97 31.88
C ASN A 713 -12.72 -3.90 30.45
N PHE A 714 -11.80 -3.92 29.48
CA PHE A 714 -12.07 -3.61 28.08
C PHE A 714 -12.08 -4.88 27.22
N SER A 715 -12.94 -4.94 26.20
CA SER A 715 -13.05 -6.06 25.26
C SER A 715 -12.23 -5.78 23.99
N LEU A 716 -10.90 -5.85 24.13
CA LEU A 716 -9.92 -5.48 23.09
C LEU A 716 -9.41 -6.72 22.34
N TYR A 717 -10.30 -7.42 21.63
CA TYR A 717 -9.98 -8.74 21.06
C TYR A 717 -8.96 -8.73 19.92
N PHE A 718 -8.79 -7.59 19.21
CA PHE A 718 -8.01 -7.50 17.97
C PHE A 718 -6.94 -6.39 17.95
N PHE A 719 -6.67 -5.73 19.09
CA PHE A 719 -5.76 -4.58 19.21
C PHE A 719 -4.28 -4.94 18.95
N ASN A 720 -3.79 -4.58 17.76
CA ASN A 720 -2.39 -4.68 17.35
C ASN A 720 -1.56 -3.44 17.74
N MET A 721 -2.14 -2.24 17.68
CA MET A 721 -1.45 -0.97 17.94
C MET A 721 -2.26 0.01 18.80
N LEU A 722 -1.59 0.62 19.78
CA LEU A 722 -2.14 1.67 20.64
C LEU A 722 -1.11 2.80 20.86
N LEU A 723 -1.34 3.95 20.22
CA LEU A 723 -0.54 5.16 20.38
C LEU A 723 -1.35 6.25 21.11
N LEU A 724 -0.95 6.59 22.33
CA LEU A 724 -1.61 7.59 23.21
C LEU A 724 -0.66 8.72 23.64
N ASN A 725 0.56 8.72 23.09
CA ASN A 725 1.66 9.58 23.52
C ASN A 725 1.42 11.08 23.29
N ASN A 726 2.02 11.92 24.13
CA ASN A 726 1.83 13.38 24.13
C ASN A 726 0.36 13.78 24.35
N ASN A 727 -0.14 13.47 25.55
CA ASN A 727 -1.48 13.78 26.04
C ASN A 727 -1.44 14.03 27.57
N ASN A 728 -2.59 14.29 28.19
CA ASN A 728 -2.75 14.51 29.63
C ASN A 728 -3.41 13.30 30.34
N PHE A 729 -3.22 12.07 29.86
CA PHE A 729 -3.84 10.89 30.45
C PHE A 729 -3.27 10.54 31.83
N THR A 730 -4.12 9.90 32.67
CA THR A 730 -3.85 9.60 34.08
C THR A 730 -4.28 8.17 34.44
N GLY A 731 -4.07 7.76 35.70
CA GLY A 731 -4.60 6.52 36.26
C GLY A 731 -3.65 5.32 36.14
N GLU A 732 -4.20 4.13 36.34
CA GLU A 732 -3.46 2.85 36.33
C GLU A 732 -3.86 2.02 35.11
N ILE A 733 -2.89 1.31 34.51
CA ILE A 733 -3.11 0.41 33.37
C ILE A 733 -3.68 -0.92 33.88
N SER A 734 -4.89 -1.28 33.46
CA SER A 734 -5.61 -2.46 33.94
C SER A 734 -5.35 -3.70 33.08
N LYS A 735 -5.47 -4.91 33.68
CA LYS A 735 -5.30 -6.19 32.98
C LYS A 735 -6.62 -6.66 32.36
N ASN A 736 -6.68 -6.74 31.03
CA ASN A 736 -7.81 -7.29 30.28
C ASN A 736 -7.72 -8.82 30.09
N LYS A 737 -8.77 -9.42 29.52
CA LYS A 737 -8.90 -10.89 29.32
C LYS A 737 -8.29 -11.43 28.03
N SER A 738 -8.01 -10.59 27.05
CA SER A 738 -7.27 -10.92 25.82
C SER A 738 -6.42 -9.71 25.42
N PHE A 739 -5.26 -9.97 24.81
CA PHE A 739 -4.36 -8.96 24.24
C PHE A 739 -3.45 -9.66 23.22
N ASP A 740 -3.34 -9.09 22.01
CA ASP A 740 -2.34 -9.50 21.01
C ASP A 740 -1.69 -8.24 20.38
N ILE A 741 -1.14 -7.40 21.24
CA ILE A 741 -0.65 -6.06 20.91
C ILE A 741 0.85 -6.08 20.58
N SER A 742 1.22 -5.52 19.42
CA SER A 742 2.58 -5.37 18.93
C SER A 742 3.23 -4.04 19.35
N VAL A 743 2.47 -2.94 19.35
CA VAL A 743 3.00 -1.59 19.61
C VAL A 743 2.18 -0.86 20.67
N LEU A 744 2.85 -0.46 21.75
CA LEU A 744 2.29 0.37 22.83
C LEU A 744 3.21 1.58 23.11
N ASP A 745 2.76 2.77 22.73
CA ASP A 745 3.38 4.04 23.13
C ASP A 745 2.39 4.90 23.92
N ILE A 746 2.68 5.10 25.21
CA ILE A 746 1.92 5.98 26.11
C ILE A 746 2.79 7.12 26.67
N SER A 747 3.89 7.44 25.99
CA SER A 747 4.88 8.38 26.48
C SER A 747 4.39 9.82 26.61
N ASN A 748 5.08 10.62 27.44
CA ASN A 748 4.78 12.03 27.67
C ASN A 748 3.31 12.24 28.08
N ASN A 749 2.96 11.64 29.23
CA ASN A 749 1.63 11.61 29.85
C ASN A 749 1.79 11.62 31.39
N PHE A 750 0.68 11.54 32.14
CA PHE A 750 0.65 11.49 33.61
C PHE A 750 0.16 10.13 34.16
N PHE A 751 0.40 9.04 33.42
CA PHE A 751 0.05 7.70 33.91
C PHE A 751 0.78 7.40 35.22
N SER A 752 0.06 6.76 36.15
CA SER A 752 0.47 6.44 37.53
C SER A 752 0.62 7.60 38.53
N GLY A 753 -0.03 8.75 38.28
CA GLY A 753 -0.21 9.81 39.29
C GLY A 753 -1.25 9.50 40.40
N ILE A 754 -1.08 10.13 41.56
CA ILE A 754 -2.01 10.24 42.72
C ILE A 754 -2.07 9.04 43.70
N LEU A 755 -1.75 7.79 43.33
CA LEU A 755 -1.79 6.64 44.27
C LEU A 755 -0.41 6.01 44.57
N PRO A 756 -0.17 5.49 45.80
CA PRO A 756 1.16 5.08 46.28
C PRO A 756 1.69 3.75 45.69
N ASN A 757 1.04 3.22 44.67
CA ASN A 757 1.38 1.95 44.01
C ASN A 757 1.69 2.08 42.52
N GLY A 758 1.91 3.31 42.02
CA GLY A 758 2.18 3.64 40.62
C GLY A 758 3.42 3.00 40.02
N LYS A 759 3.36 1.70 39.76
CA LYS A 759 4.43 0.83 39.25
C LYS A 759 4.07 0.34 37.86
N ILE A 760 5.07 0.02 37.05
CA ILE A 760 4.84 -0.65 35.76
C ILE A 760 4.11 -1.99 36.01
N PRO A 761 2.97 -2.25 35.36
CA PRO A 761 2.21 -3.48 35.60
C PRO A 761 2.99 -4.73 35.20
N LYS A 762 2.96 -5.76 36.05
CA LYS A 762 3.62 -7.04 35.79
C LYS A 762 3.10 -7.74 34.53
N PHE A 763 1.82 -7.59 34.21
CA PHE A 763 1.20 -8.29 33.08
C PHE A 763 1.69 -7.80 31.72
N LEU A 764 2.35 -6.63 31.63
CA LEU A 764 2.96 -6.18 30.37
C LEU A 764 4.04 -7.16 29.88
N GLY A 765 4.66 -7.92 30.78
CA GLY A 765 5.58 -9.00 30.41
C GLY A 765 4.90 -10.29 29.93
N GLU A 766 3.59 -10.43 30.12
CA GLU A 766 2.80 -11.58 29.64
C GLU A 766 2.37 -11.39 28.17
N LEU A 767 2.73 -10.26 27.54
CA LEU A 767 2.36 -9.88 26.17
C LEU A 767 3.41 -10.35 25.16
N TYR A 768 3.41 -11.64 24.82
CA TYR A 768 4.48 -12.27 24.02
C TYR A 768 4.71 -11.63 22.63
N SER A 769 3.66 -11.05 22.03
CA SER A 769 3.69 -10.42 20.70
C SER A 769 4.22 -8.98 20.70
N LEU A 770 4.40 -8.36 21.87
CA LEU A 770 4.77 -6.95 22.00
C LEU A 770 6.18 -6.69 21.46
N ARG A 771 6.26 -6.01 20.31
CA ARG A 771 7.48 -5.59 19.59
C ARG A 771 8.04 -4.28 20.14
N ILE A 772 7.17 -3.32 20.47
CA ILE A 772 7.55 -1.95 20.88
C ILE A 772 6.81 -1.55 22.16
N LEU A 773 7.55 -1.15 23.19
CA LEU A 773 7.04 -0.70 24.49
C LEU A 773 7.67 0.63 24.91
N ILE A 774 6.88 1.70 24.92
CA ILE A 774 7.36 3.05 25.25
C ILE A 774 6.48 3.65 26.36
N LEU A 775 7.06 3.72 27.57
CA LEU A 775 6.47 4.28 28.79
C LEU A 775 7.17 5.59 29.23
N ARG A 776 8.03 6.14 28.36
CA ARG A 776 8.85 7.35 28.56
C ARG A 776 8.07 8.54 29.11
N LYS A 777 8.69 9.37 29.96
CA LYS A 777 8.10 10.63 30.49
C LYS A 777 6.69 10.41 31.06
N ASN A 778 6.61 9.62 32.12
CA ASN A 778 5.41 9.37 32.91
C ASN A 778 5.78 9.40 34.41
N ASN A 779 4.83 9.10 35.29
CA ASN A 779 5.05 9.11 36.75
C ASN A 779 5.45 7.73 37.32
N PHE A 780 5.85 6.75 36.51
CA PHE A 780 6.08 5.38 36.97
C PHE A 780 7.21 5.28 38.00
N SER A 781 7.01 4.46 39.03
CA SER A 781 7.86 4.38 40.21
C SER A 781 8.13 2.94 40.66
N GLY A 782 9.16 2.76 41.50
CA GLY A 782 9.59 1.44 41.96
C GLY A 782 10.36 0.66 40.89
N SER A 783 10.53 -0.66 41.10
CA SER A 783 11.46 -1.44 40.27
C SER A 783 10.87 -1.91 38.94
N VAL A 784 11.71 -1.86 37.91
CA VAL A 784 11.47 -2.48 36.59
C VAL A 784 11.01 -3.94 36.79
N PRO A 785 9.81 -4.35 36.34
CA PRO A 785 9.29 -5.68 36.58
C PRO A 785 10.14 -6.77 35.91
N LYS A 786 10.53 -7.81 36.66
CA LYS A 786 11.21 -9.00 36.11
C LYS A 786 10.37 -9.73 35.05
N GLN A 787 9.06 -9.50 35.04
CA GLN A 787 8.16 -10.01 34.01
C GLN A 787 8.49 -9.47 32.61
N LEU A 788 9.02 -8.24 32.46
CA LEU A 788 9.41 -7.72 31.14
C LEU A 788 10.49 -8.57 30.45
N CYS A 789 11.22 -9.40 31.20
CA CYS A 789 12.14 -10.39 30.66
C CYS A 789 11.47 -11.59 29.96
N GLN A 790 10.13 -11.67 29.97
CA GLN A 790 9.34 -12.69 29.27
C GLN A 790 8.88 -12.22 27.88
N LEU A 791 9.10 -10.95 27.53
CA LEU A 791 8.88 -10.40 26.19
C LEU A 791 9.86 -11.03 25.19
N THR A 792 9.39 -11.99 24.40
CA THR A 792 10.21 -12.70 23.41
C THR A 792 10.35 -11.96 22.07
N SER A 793 9.44 -11.02 21.78
CA SER A 793 9.33 -10.33 20.49
C SER A 793 9.72 -8.85 20.55
N ALA A 794 9.99 -8.31 21.75
CA ALA A 794 10.28 -6.89 21.94
C ALA A 794 11.65 -6.52 21.37
N SER A 795 11.68 -5.63 20.36
CA SER A 795 12.91 -5.03 19.84
C SER A 795 13.23 -3.69 20.51
N LEU A 796 12.19 -2.93 20.92
CA LEU A 796 12.34 -1.56 21.42
C LEU A 796 11.64 -1.38 22.78
N ILE A 797 12.42 -0.98 23.80
CA ILE A 797 11.92 -0.71 25.16
C ILE A 797 12.46 0.65 25.64
N ASP A 798 11.56 1.61 25.90
CA ASP A 798 11.90 2.93 26.44
C ASP A 798 11.08 3.21 27.72
N LEU A 799 11.78 3.25 28.86
CA LEU A 799 11.24 3.57 30.18
C LEU A 799 11.80 4.91 30.72
N SER A 800 12.40 5.73 29.85
CA SER A 800 13.20 6.89 30.25
C SER A 800 12.37 8.03 30.86
N GLY A 801 12.99 8.85 31.72
CA GLY A 801 12.31 10.02 32.31
C GLY A 801 11.15 9.64 33.23
N ASN A 802 11.33 8.64 34.08
CA ASN A 802 10.37 8.17 35.08
C ASN A 802 11.00 8.26 36.50
N SER A 803 10.31 7.75 37.52
CA SER A 803 10.80 7.65 38.91
C SER A 803 11.15 6.21 39.31
N LEU A 804 11.60 5.38 38.37
CA LEU A 804 11.92 3.97 38.61
C LEU A 804 13.16 3.82 39.49
N SER A 805 13.21 2.77 40.31
CA SER A 805 14.24 2.61 41.34
C SER A 805 14.62 1.16 41.66
N GLY A 806 15.79 0.96 42.26
CA GLY A 806 16.39 -0.36 42.43
C GLY A 806 17.15 -0.82 41.18
N SER A 807 17.55 -2.10 41.13
CA SER A 807 18.47 -2.59 40.10
C SER A 807 17.82 -3.06 38.81
N ILE A 808 18.55 -2.90 37.71
CA ILE A 808 18.19 -3.39 36.37
C ILE A 808 18.09 -4.93 36.42
N PRO A 809 16.98 -5.55 35.98
CA PRO A 809 16.85 -7.00 35.98
C PRO A 809 17.87 -7.68 35.04
N GLN A 810 18.71 -8.56 35.60
CA GLN A 810 19.69 -9.40 34.87
C GLN A 810 19.06 -10.28 33.76
N CYS A 811 17.74 -10.43 33.75
CA CYS A 811 17.03 -11.21 32.75
C CYS A 811 16.66 -10.43 31.47
N LEU A 812 16.91 -9.11 31.40
CA LEU A 812 16.75 -8.28 30.19
C LEU A 812 17.88 -8.53 29.17
N LYS A 813 18.09 -9.79 28.82
CA LYS A 813 19.15 -10.28 27.93
C LYS A 813 18.62 -10.84 26.59
N ASN A 814 17.30 -10.80 26.41
CA ASN A 814 16.57 -11.36 25.28
C ASN A 814 15.64 -10.28 24.66
N ILE A 815 16.17 -9.09 24.36
CA ILE A 815 15.51 -8.20 23.38
C ILE A 815 15.63 -8.91 22.03
N ALA A 816 14.53 -8.97 21.28
CA ALA A 816 14.43 -9.69 20.02
C ALA A 816 15.39 -9.12 18.96
N ALA A 817 15.79 -9.97 18.02
CA ALA A 817 16.38 -9.49 16.78
C ALA A 817 15.31 -8.72 15.97
N PRO A 818 15.71 -7.70 15.19
CA PRO A 818 14.81 -7.08 14.20
C PRO A 818 14.16 -8.14 13.31
N TYR A 819 12.84 -8.04 13.11
CA TYR A 819 12.04 -9.10 12.51
C TYR A 819 12.17 -9.04 10.98
N TYR A 820 12.95 -9.95 10.40
CA TYR A 820 13.05 -10.06 8.94
C TYR A 820 11.71 -10.54 8.36
N LEU A 821 10.95 -9.62 7.78
CA LEU A 821 9.64 -9.85 7.17
C LEU A 821 9.74 -10.60 5.81
N GLY A 822 10.51 -11.68 5.76
CA GLY A 822 10.64 -12.54 4.58
C GLY A 822 9.63 -13.69 4.55
N ASP A 823 9.33 -14.29 5.71
CA ASP A 823 8.59 -15.55 5.79
C ASP A 823 7.08 -15.42 6.12
N TYR A 824 6.58 -14.23 6.48
CA TYR A 824 5.16 -14.04 6.86
C TYR A 824 4.28 -13.47 5.74
N ILE A 825 4.88 -12.94 4.66
CA ILE A 825 4.16 -12.35 3.52
C ILE A 825 3.45 -13.42 2.67
N GLN A 826 3.80 -14.71 2.81
CA GLN A 826 3.13 -15.81 2.10
C GLN A 826 1.99 -16.50 2.85
N THR A 827 1.64 -16.10 4.08
CA THR A 827 0.63 -16.83 4.89
C THR A 827 -0.57 -16.02 5.36
N ASN A 828 -0.50 -14.68 5.37
CA ASN A 828 -1.63 -13.80 5.72
C ASN A 828 -2.05 -12.85 4.58
N SER A 829 -1.75 -13.20 3.32
CA SER A 829 -2.68 -12.86 2.24
C SER A 829 -4.04 -13.50 2.57
N ILE A 830 -5.13 -12.74 2.50
CA ILE A 830 -6.47 -13.26 2.80
C ILE A 830 -6.74 -14.49 1.91
N ASN A 831 -7.24 -15.57 2.50
CA ASN A 831 -7.68 -16.77 1.75
C ASN A 831 -9.00 -16.51 1.02
N SER A 832 -9.02 -15.50 0.14
CA SER A 832 -10.03 -15.34 -0.89
C SER A 832 -9.80 -16.41 -1.96
N TYR A 833 -10.27 -17.63 -1.67
CA TYR A 833 -10.25 -18.75 -2.60
C TYR A 833 -10.75 -18.28 -3.97
N PRO A 834 -9.95 -18.39 -5.05
CA PRO A 834 -10.42 -18.06 -6.38
C PRO A 834 -11.53 -19.03 -6.78
N TRP A 835 -12.77 -18.54 -6.75
CA TRP A 835 -13.91 -19.27 -7.29
C TRP A 835 -13.83 -19.22 -8.82
N TYR A 836 -13.27 -20.31 -9.37
CA TYR A 836 -13.27 -20.58 -10.80
C TYR A 836 -14.71 -20.74 -11.30
N SER A 837 -15.31 -19.62 -11.73
CA SER A 837 -16.66 -19.58 -12.33
C SER A 837 -16.73 -18.52 -13.43
N SER A 838 -16.70 -18.99 -14.69
CA SER A 838 -16.84 -18.21 -15.95
C SER A 838 -15.83 -17.07 -16.21
N PHE A 839 -15.30 -17.03 -17.44
CA PHE A 839 -14.40 -15.99 -17.94
C PHE A 839 -15.16 -14.69 -18.28
N GLU A 840 -15.60 -13.96 -17.27
CA GLU A 840 -15.91 -12.53 -17.39
C GLU A 840 -14.92 -11.70 -16.54
N TYR A 841 -13.71 -11.53 -17.08
CA TYR A 841 -12.72 -10.55 -16.61
C TYR A 841 -13.24 -9.13 -16.86
N SER A 842 -14.24 -8.71 -16.09
CA SER A 842 -14.76 -7.35 -16.13
C SER A 842 -13.84 -6.39 -15.39
N GLY A 843 -13.73 -5.15 -15.88
CA GLY A 843 -12.92 -4.09 -15.26
C GLY A 843 -13.26 -3.84 -13.79
N ALA A 844 -14.47 -4.20 -13.36
CA ALA A 844 -14.93 -4.12 -11.96
C ALA A 844 -14.03 -4.89 -10.97
N GLN A 845 -13.49 -6.06 -11.36
CA GLN A 845 -12.56 -6.81 -10.50
C GLN A 845 -11.14 -6.21 -10.45
N LYS A 846 -10.74 -5.43 -11.46
CA LYS A 846 -9.48 -4.68 -11.42
C LYS A 846 -9.57 -3.45 -10.52
N THR A 847 -10.69 -2.73 -10.53
CA THR A 847 -10.86 -1.51 -9.72
C THR A 847 -10.72 -1.74 -8.23
N TRP A 848 -11.24 -2.84 -7.69
CA TRP A 848 -11.04 -3.13 -6.27
C TRP A 848 -9.60 -3.51 -5.97
N ARG A 849 -8.94 -4.30 -6.83
CA ARG A 849 -7.50 -4.62 -6.66
C ARG A 849 -6.63 -3.36 -6.64
N SER A 850 -6.78 -2.44 -7.60
CA SER A 850 -5.97 -1.21 -7.64
C SER A 850 -6.02 -0.42 -6.31
N LEU A 851 -7.20 -0.32 -5.70
CA LEU A 851 -7.43 0.38 -4.44
C LEU A 851 -7.07 -0.43 -3.18
N THR A 852 -7.10 -1.78 -3.24
CA THR A 852 -6.76 -2.65 -2.10
C THR A 852 -5.31 -3.14 -2.08
N ASP A 853 -4.62 -3.15 -3.23
CA ASP A 853 -3.20 -3.47 -3.32
C ASP A 853 -2.37 -2.30 -2.77
N ASP A 854 -2.84 -1.06 -3.00
CA ASP A 854 -2.39 0.17 -2.33
C ASP A 854 -2.98 0.30 -0.90
N ASN A 855 -2.92 -0.81 -0.14
CA ASN A 855 -3.57 -0.99 1.15
C ASN A 855 -3.17 0.12 2.16
N PRO A 856 -4.10 0.95 2.68
CA PRO A 856 -3.79 2.14 3.49
C PRO A 856 -3.17 1.83 4.86
N LEU A 857 -3.11 0.55 5.25
CA LEU A 857 -2.26 0.05 6.33
C LEU A 857 -0.77 0.37 6.12
N PHE A 858 -0.27 0.43 4.88
CA PHE A 858 1.13 0.76 4.59
C PHE A 858 1.39 2.28 4.47
N GLU A 859 0.40 3.06 4.04
CA GLU A 859 0.55 4.51 3.84
C GLU A 859 0.39 5.36 5.12
N THR A 860 -0.03 4.78 6.26
CA THR A 860 -0.02 5.45 7.58
C THR A 860 1.05 4.87 8.52
N PRO A 861 2.34 4.90 8.12
CA PRO A 861 3.42 4.15 8.74
C PRO A 861 3.56 4.42 10.24
N ASP A 862 3.64 3.35 11.04
CA ASP A 862 3.95 3.31 12.47
C ASP A 862 4.84 4.48 12.90
N GLU A 863 4.31 5.50 13.59
CA GLU A 863 5.11 6.65 14.05
C GLU A 863 5.47 6.52 15.53
N VAL A 864 6.77 6.40 15.80
CA VAL A 864 7.32 6.17 17.13
C VAL A 864 8.50 7.12 17.40
N GLN A 865 8.50 7.78 18.56
CA GLN A 865 9.61 8.63 18.98
C GLN A 865 10.59 7.88 19.89
N PHE A 866 11.85 7.78 19.47
CA PHE A 866 12.90 7.09 20.24
C PHE A 866 14.21 7.90 20.25
N THR A 867 15.08 7.65 21.25
CA THR A 867 16.31 8.42 21.44
C THR A 867 17.54 7.60 21.00
N THR A 868 18.27 8.07 19.98
CA THR A 868 19.54 7.48 19.56
C THR A 868 20.59 8.58 19.35
N LYS A 869 21.85 8.33 19.69
CA LYS A 869 22.98 9.25 19.42
C LYS A 869 22.71 10.67 19.98
N SER A 870 22.25 10.73 21.24
CA SER A 870 21.69 11.90 21.96
C SER A 870 20.50 12.64 21.33
N MET A 871 19.93 12.17 20.21
CA MET A 871 18.80 12.81 19.54
C MET A 871 17.51 11.99 19.69
N SER A 872 16.45 12.63 20.19
CA SER A 872 15.09 12.10 20.10
C SER A 872 14.58 12.33 18.67
N ARG A 873 14.27 11.27 17.92
CA ARG A 873 13.78 11.34 16.54
C ARG A 873 12.47 10.56 16.40
N SER A 874 11.63 11.02 15.47
CA SER A 874 10.46 10.25 15.03
C SER A 874 10.88 9.28 13.93
N TYR A 875 10.47 8.03 14.07
CA TYR A 875 10.75 6.93 13.15
C TYR A 875 9.41 6.43 12.60
N LYS A 876 9.34 6.21 11.28
CA LYS A 876 8.10 5.91 10.55
C LYS A 876 8.21 4.61 9.75
N GLY A 877 7.32 3.65 10.03
CA GLY A 877 7.12 2.46 9.18
C GLY A 877 8.27 1.45 9.28
N HIS A 878 8.60 0.79 8.17
CA HIS A 878 9.55 -0.35 8.12
C HIS A 878 10.93 -0.10 8.78
N ILE A 879 11.36 1.14 8.99
CA ILE A 879 12.57 1.42 9.79
C ILE A 879 12.47 0.86 11.22
N LEU A 880 11.26 0.76 11.78
CA LEU A 880 11.00 0.20 13.10
C LEU A 880 11.17 -1.32 13.16
N ASP A 881 11.02 -2.02 12.03
CA ASP A 881 11.33 -3.45 11.95
C ASP A 881 12.83 -3.73 12.05
N PHE A 882 13.68 -2.74 11.72
CA PHE A 882 15.14 -2.79 11.83
C PHE A 882 15.70 -2.18 13.12
N LEU A 883 14.89 -1.46 13.90
CA LEU A 883 15.34 -0.78 15.12
C LEU A 883 15.28 -1.68 16.35
N SER A 884 16.34 -1.61 17.15
CA SER A 884 16.46 -2.30 18.43
C SER A 884 17.12 -1.40 19.49
N GLY A 885 16.55 -1.34 20.69
CA GLY A 885 17.05 -0.41 21.70
C GLY A 885 16.45 -0.57 23.09
N LEU A 886 17.23 -0.14 24.07
CA LEU A 886 16.87 -0.11 25.49
C LEU A 886 17.26 1.25 26.09
N ASP A 887 16.26 2.05 26.42
CA ASP A 887 16.44 3.31 27.14
C ASP A 887 15.82 3.22 28.54
N LEU A 888 16.67 3.32 29.57
CA LEU A 888 16.30 3.36 30.99
C LEU A 888 16.77 4.68 31.65
N SER A 889 17.13 5.67 30.84
CA SER A 889 17.77 6.89 31.33
C SER A 889 16.85 7.81 32.13
N SER A 890 17.43 8.77 32.85
CA SER A 890 16.68 9.77 33.64
C SER A 890 15.69 9.11 34.61
N ASN A 891 16.23 8.28 35.50
CA ASN A 891 15.52 7.49 36.51
C ASN A 891 16.35 7.44 37.82
N ASN A 892 15.87 6.74 38.85
CA ASN A 892 16.56 6.52 40.12
C ASN A 892 17.06 5.07 40.28
N LEU A 893 17.50 4.42 39.19
CA LEU A 893 17.98 3.04 39.22
C LEU A 893 19.34 2.94 39.95
N THR A 894 19.53 1.88 40.73
CA THR A 894 20.68 1.69 41.64
C THR A 894 21.35 0.33 41.47
N GLY A 895 22.52 0.13 42.06
CA GLY A 895 23.28 -1.11 41.94
C GLY A 895 24.08 -1.19 40.64
N GLU A 896 24.60 -2.37 40.31
CA GLU A 896 25.53 -2.55 39.19
C GLU A 896 24.82 -2.74 37.84
N ILE A 897 25.48 -2.32 36.75
CA ILE A 897 25.05 -2.66 35.38
C ILE A 897 25.16 -4.18 35.20
N PRO A 898 24.07 -4.90 34.87
CA PRO A 898 24.13 -6.35 34.68
C PRO A 898 25.08 -6.73 33.53
N PRO A 899 26.10 -7.57 33.77
CA PRO A 899 26.93 -8.11 32.69
C PRO A 899 26.10 -8.82 31.61
N GLU A 900 24.92 -9.33 31.98
CA GLU A 900 23.99 -10.04 31.11
C GLU A 900 23.41 -9.15 30.00
N LEU A 901 23.44 -7.83 30.13
CA LEU A 901 23.12 -6.92 29.02
C LEU A 901 24.07 -7.13 27.83
N GLY A 902 25.30 -7.60 28.07
CA GLY A 902 26.27 -7.97 27.03
C GLY A 902 25.88 -9.17 26.15
N TYR A 903 24.71 -9.80 26.36
CA TYR A 903 24.16 -10.81 25.44
C TYR A 903 23.23 -10.22 24.37
N LEU A 904 22.90 -8.92 24.44
CA LEU A 904 22.00 -8.21 23.51
C LEU A 904 22.69 -7.89 22.16
N THR A 905 23.29 -8.88 21.49
CA THR A 905 24.20 -8.68 20.34
C THR A 905 23.61 -7.89 19.17
N GLN A 906 22.28 -7.86 19.03
CA GLN A 906 21.55 -7.16 17.97
C GLN A 906 21.12 -5.71 18.34
N ILE A 907 21.45 -5.21 19.53
CA ILE A 907 21.01 -3.88 19.99
C ILE A 907 21.75 -2.74 19.27
N LEU A 908 21.02 -1.75 18.75
CA LEU A 908 21.62 -0.55 18.12
C LEU A 908 21.83 0.59 19.13
N ALA A 909 20.97 0.72 20.15
CA ALA A 909 21.06 1.79 21.16
C ALA A 909 20.85 1.28 22.60
N LEU A 910 21.79 1.60 23.49
CA LEU A 910 21.68 1.37 24.94
C LEU A 910 21.92 2.69 25.69
N ASN A 911 20.91 3.14 26.44
CA ASN A 911 20.99 4.37 27.22
C ASN A 911 20.61 4.10 28.68
N LEU A 912 21.59 4.19 29.57
CA LEU A 912 21.45 4.04 31.03
C LEU A 912 21.81 5.34 31.77
N SER A 913 21.92 6.46 31.04
CA SER A 913 22.39 7.74 31.58
C SER A 913 21.46 8.34 32.64
N HIS A 914 21.94 9.30 33.43
CA HIS A 914 21.16 10.02 34.43
C HIS A 914 20.42 9.06 35.40
N ASN A 915 21.20 8.25 36.10
CA ASN A 915 20.74 7.27 37.09
C ASN A 915 21.71 7.24 38.29
N GLN A 916 21.52 6.28 39.21
CA GLN A 916 22.35 6.10 40.41
C GLN A 916 23.12 4.76 40.37
N LEU A 917 23.46 4.28 39.18
CA LEU A 917 24.16 3.00 38.96
C LEU A 917 25.60 3.09 39.46
N MET A 918 26.12 1.98 39.98
CA MET A 918 27.42 1.87 40.63
C MET A 918 28.18 0.61 40.18
N GLY A 919 29.26 0.24 40.87
CA GLY A 919 30.14 -0.85 40.43
C GLY A 919 31.02 -0.43 39.25
N SER A 920 31.38 -1.37 38.38
CA SER A 920 32.20 -1.11 37.18
C SER A 920 31.44 -1.38 35.88
N ILE A 921 31.85 -0.71 34.80
CA ILE A 921 31.35 -0.98 33.44
C ILE A 921 31.72 -2.44 33.07
N PRO A 922 30.76 -3.35 32.79
CA PRO A 922 31.07 -4.74 32.53
C PRO A 922 31.81 -4.95 31.21
N GLU A 923 32.89 -5.72 31.22
CA GLU A 923 33.65 -6.04 30.00
C GLU A 923 32.78 -6.73 28.94
N LYS A 924 31.77 -7.51 29.35
CA LYS A 924 30.81 -8.19 28.45
C LYS A 924 30.09 -7.24 27.48
N LEU A 925 30.00 -5.93 27.76
CA LEU A 925 29.41 -4.96 26.83
C LEU A 925 30.21 -4.84 25.50
N SER A 926 31.46 -5.34 25.42
CA SER A 926 32.18 -5.44 24.15
C SER A 926 31.58 -6.45 23.15
N ASN A 927 30.63 -7.28 23.58
CA ASN A 927 29.97 -8.27 22.74
C ASN A 927 28.78 -7.68 21.96
N LEU A 928 28.40 -6.43 22.21
CA LEU A 928 27.29 -5.73 21.54
C LEU A 928 27.72 -5.26 20.14
N THR A 929 28.11 -6.19 19.27
CA THR A 929 28.86 -5.87 18.03
C THR A 929 28.20 -4.83 17.14
N ASN A 930 26.86 -4.78 17.14
CA ASN A 930 26.05 -3.93 16.27
C ASN A 930 25.71 -2.55 16.89
N ILE A 931 26.13 -2.28 18.13
CA ILE A 931 25.73 -1.06 18.85
C ILE A 931 26.28 0.21 18.20
N GLU A 932 25.39 1.17 17.95
CA GLU A 932 25.70 2.47 17.37
C GLU A 932 25.74 3.59 18.40
N SER A 933 25.05 3.42 19.55
CA SER A 933 24.85 4.44 20.58
C SER A 933 24.90 3.84 21.98
N LEU A 934 25.89 4.24 22.80
CA LEU A 934 26.05 3.81 24.19
C LEU A 934 26.22 5.01 25.12
N ASP A 935 25.23 5.28 25.97
CA ASP A 935 25.31 6.32 27.01
C ASP A 935 25.18 5.73 28.41
N LEU A 936 26.20 5.97 29.23
CA LEU A 936 26.30 5.59 30.65
C LEU A 936 26.61 6.82 31.54
N SER A 937 26.46 8.03 31.01
CA SER A 937 26.83 9.27 31.69
C SER A 937 25.93 9.60 32.89
N SER A 938 26.38 10.51 33.76
CA SER A 938 25.62 10.98 34.93
C SER A 938 25.16 9.83 35.82
N ASN A 939 26.13 9.08 36.36
CA ASN A 939 25.94 7.92 37.22
C ASN A 939 27.08 7.84 38.27
N ASN A 940 27.07 6.82 39.14
CA ASN A 940 28.10 6.58 40.16
C ASN A 940 29.07 5.43 39.78
N LEU A 941 29.28 5.17 38.48
CA LEU A 941 30.14 4.09 38.01
C LEU A 941 31.61 4.34 38.35
N SER A 942 32.38 3.26 38.52
CA SER A 942 33.73 3.28 39.06
C SER A 942 34.63 2.22 38.39
N GLY A 943 35.88 2.09 38.84
CA GLY A 943 36.85 1.19 38.21
C GLY A 943 37.38 1.76 36.90
N LYS A 944 37.63 0.92 35.90
CA LYS A 944 38.22 1.31 34.60
C LYS A 944 37.19 1.19 33.48
N ILE A 945 37.37 1.97 32.42
CA ILE A 945 36.68 1.72 31.13
C ILE A 945 37.32 0.47 30.49
N PRO A 946 36.55 -0.59 30.16
CA PRO A 946 37.12 -1.80 29.58
C PRO A 946 37.76 -1.55 28.20
N PRO A 947 39.06 -1.85 27.98
CA PRO A 947 39.70 -1.66 26.68
C PRO A 947 39.07 -2.52 25.57
N GLN A 948 38.36 -3.60 25.93
CA GLN A 948 37.62 -4.46 25.02
C GLN A 948 36.52 -3.72 24.23
N LEU A 949 35.99 -2.60 24.77
CA LEU A 949 35.00 -1.76 24.07
C LEU A 949 35.55 -1.18 22.74
N THR A 950 36.88 -1.08 22.58
CA THR A 950 37.50 -0.66 21.31
C THR A 950 37.26 -1.62 20.13
N ASN A 951 36.64 -2.79 20.37
CA ASN A 951 36.19 -3.72 19.34
C ASN A 951 34.79 -3.43 18.79
N LEU A 952 34.02 -2.52 19.39
CA LEU A 952 32.71 -2.11 18.90
C LEU A 952 32.86 -1.28 17.61
N ALA A 953 32.56 -1.88 16.47
CA ALA A 953 32.91 -1.34 15.16
C ALA A 953 31.93 -0.28 14.63
N TYR A 954 30.64 -0.38 14.98
CA TYR A 954 29.58 0.54 14.54
C TYR A 954 29.28 1.66 15.55
N LEU A 955 29.95 1.67 16.71
CA LEU A 955 29.68 2.62 17.80
C LEU A 955 29.98 4.06 17.37
N SER A 956 28.94 4.83 17.08
CA SER A 956 29.02 6.21 16.58
C SER A 956 28.84 7.27 17.66
N TYR A 957 28.21 6.91 18.78
CA TYR A 957 28.02 7.78 19.95
C TYR A 957 28.39 7.03 21.23
N PHE A 958 29.29 7.60 22.03
CA PHE A 958 29.75 7.05 23.30
C PHE A 958 29.89 8.16 24.34
N ASN A 959 29.30 7.94 25.52
CA ASN A 959 29.36 8.91 26.62
C ASN A 959 29.39 8.20 27.98
N VAL A 960 30.40 8.54 28.80
CA VAL A 960 30.62 8.06 30.16
C VAL A 960 30.94 9.21 31.12
N SER A 961 30.61 10.45 30.73
CA SER A 961 30.84 11.65 31.53
C SER A 961 30.09 11.61 32.88
N TYR A 962 30.52 12.45 33.83
CA TYR A 962 29.92 12.59 35.16
C TYR A 962 29.74 11.24 35.89
N ASN A 963 30.87 10.56 36.10
CA ASN A 963 30.99 9.30 36.83
C ASN A 963 32.29 9.33 37.69
N ASN A 964 32.57 8.25 38.43
CA ASN A 964 33.77 8.09 39.26
C ASN A 964 34.80 7.11 38.62
N LEU A 965 34.91 7.10 37.29
CA LEU A 965 35.81 6.21 36.56
C LEU A 965 37.28 6.63 36.71
N SER A 966 38.19 5.66 36.59
CA SER A 966 39.59 5.77 36.98
C SER A 966 40.57 5.08 36.02
N GLY A 967 41.80 5.59 35.97
CA GLY A 967 42.91 4.99 35.21
C GLY A 967 43.01 5.49 33.77
N LYS A 968 43.85 4.81 32.97
CA LYS A 968 44.12 5.19 31.57
C LYS A 968 42.89 4.92 30.69
N LEU A 969 42.53 5.88 29.83
CA LEU A 969 41.55 5.69 28.76
C LEU A 969 41.94 4.54 27.80
N PRO A 970 40.96 3.92 27.11
CA PRO A 970 41.23 2.99 26.02
C PRO A 970 42.08 3.62 24.91
N GLU A 971 42.69 2.79 24.07
CA GLU A 971 43.49 3.31 22.95
C GLU A 971 42.58 3.96 21.89
N MET A 972 42.95 5.15 21.43
CA MET A 972 42.27 5.88 20.35
C MET A 972 42.45 5.14 19.00
N LYS A 973 41.67 4.09 18.81
CA LYS A 973 41.67 3.18 17.65
C LYS A 973 40.24 2.86 17.26
N ARG A 974 40.00 2.67 15.95
CA ARG A 974 38.63 2.55 15.38
C ARG A 974 37.77 3.73 15.89
N GLN A 975 36.51 3.47 16.25
CA GLN A 975 35.59 4.49 16.75
C GLN A 975 36.06 5.20 18.03
N PHE A 976 36.86 4.57 18.89
CA PHE A 976 37.42 5.25 20.07
C PHE A 976 38.42 6.37 19.73
N GLY A 977 38.76 6.57 18.46
CA GLY A 977 39.46 7.76 17.96
C GLY A 977 38.58 8.97 17.65
N THR A 978 37.25 8.83 17.54
CA THR A 978 36.33 9.94 17.19
C THR A 978 35.77 10.66 18.42
N PHE A 979 35.71 9.98 19.57
CA PHE A 979 35.16 10.54 20.81
C PHE A 979 36.09 11.60 21.42
N THR A 980 35.53 12.76 21.75
CA THR A 980 36.27 13.90 22.30
C THR A 980 36.37 13.84 23.83
N ALA A 981 37.07 14.80 24.45
CA ALA A 981 37.13 14.92 25.91
C ALA A 981 35.74 15.04 26.58
N ALA A 982 34.72 15.53 25.86
CA ALA A 982 33.34 15.65 26.37
C ALA A 982 32.76 14.30 26.79
N SER A 983 33.02 13.22 26.04
CA SER A 983 32.56 11.85 26.38
C SER A 983 33.09 11.32 27.71
N TYR A 984 34.09 11.98 28.32
CA TYR A 984 34.78 11.52 29.53
C TYR A 984 34.78 12.56 30.67
N VAL A 985 34.23 13.77 30.44
CA VAL A 985 34.30 14.90 31.39
C VAL A 985 33.67 14.56 32.74
N GLY A 986 34.07 15.23 33.82
CA GLY A 986 33.52 14.99 35.16
C GLY A 986 34.02 13.71 35.86
N ASN A 987 34.89 12.89 35.23
CA ASN A 987 35.54 11.75 35.85
C ASN A 987 36.96 12.13 36.37
N PRO A 988 37.14 12.45 37.66
CA PRO A 988 38.40 13.05 38.14
C PRO A 988 39.59 12.09 38.16
N LEU A 989 39.37 10.77 38.07
CA LEU A 989 40.43 9.75 38.16
C LEU A 989 40.88 9.19 36.80
N LEU A 990 40.26 9.59 35.68
CA LEU A 990 40.69 9.21 34.33
C LEU A 990 41.96 9.96 33.89
N CYS A 991 42.71 9.37 32.95
CA CYS A 991 43.91 9.98 32.38
C CYS A 991 44.23 9.45 30.96
N GLY A 992 44.99 10.23 30.19
CA GLY A 992 45.41 9.93 28.82
C GLY A 992 44.49 10.55 27.74
N PRO A 993 44.96 10.68 26.48
CA PRO A 993 44.19 11.32 25.40
C PRO A 993 42.82 10.66 25.17
N PRO A 994 41.76 11.45 24.88
CA PRO A 994 41.75 12.89 24.63
C PRO A 994 41.81 13.80 25.88
N LEU A 995 41.93 13.28 27.11
CA LEU A 995 42.10 14.11 28.30
C LEU A 995 43.55 14.62 28.44
N GLU A 996 43.71 15.89 28.83
CA GLU A 996 45.02 16.52 29.06
C GLU A 996 45.80 15.89 30.22
N LYS A 997 45.09 15.28 31.18
CA LYS A 997 45.65 14.66 32.38
C LYS A 997 46.50 13.45 32.01
N LYS A 998 47.83 13.59 32.11
CA LYS A 998 48.80 12.52 31.86
C LYS A 998 48.74 11.45 32.96
N CYS A 999 48.91 10.18 32.60
CA CYS A 999 48.93 9.07 33.56
C CYS A 999 50.32 8.93 34.21
N SER A 1000 50.36 8.89 35.54
CA SER A 1000 51.58 8.62 36.32
C SER A 1000 51.63 7.16 36.76
N ASN A 1001 52.77 6.49 36.57
CA ASN A 1001 52.96 5.08 36.93
C ASN A 1001 53.54 4.90 38.36
N THR A 1002 52.70 5.01 39.39
CA THR A 1002 53.00 4.52 40.75
C THR A 1002 51.75 3.97 41.45
N SER A 1003 51.92 2.94 42.26
CA SER A 1003 50.86 2.27 43.03
C SER A 1003 50.92 2.66 44.54
N PRO A 1004 50.00 2.16 45.38
CA PRO A 1004 49.07 2.98 46.15
C PRO A 1004 49.69 3.70 47.36
N VAL A 1005 49.01 4.75 47.83
CA VAL A 1005 49.27 5.42 49.11
C VAL A 1005 48.02 5.34 49.99
N ASN A 1006 48.22 5.13 51.30
CA ASN A 1006 47.16 4.89 52.27
C ASN A 1006 46.32 6.13 52.62
N ILE A 1007 45.10 5.89 53.07
CA ILE A 1007 44.18 6.88 53.67
C ILE A 1007 44.62 7.19 55.11
N PRO A 1008 44.59 8.48 55.53
CA PRO A 1008 44.22 8.86 56.89
C PRO A 1008 42.80 9.44 56.93
N GLN A 1009 42.03 9.12 57.98
CA GLN A 1009 40.68 9.65 58.19
C GLN A 1009 40.69 10.91 59.08
N GLY A 1010 39.77 11.84 58.82
CA GLY A 1010 39.16 12.69 59.85
C GLY A 1010 39.55 14.17 59.92
N ALA A 1011 38.72 15.04 59.32
CA ALA A 1011 38.39 16.38 59.84
C ALA A 1011 37.20 16.99 59.05
N VAL A 1012 36.13 17.38 59.74
CA VAL A 1012 34.94 18.12 59.23
C VAL A 1012 34.28 18.83 60.44
N PRO A 1013 33.71 20.06 60.37
CA PRO A 1013 33.81 21.12 59.36
C PRO A 1013 34.32 22.47 59.93
N SER A 1014 34.56 23.48 59.07
CA SER A 1014 33.73 24.72 59.00
C SER A 1014 34.41 25.94 58.32
N ALA A 1015 33.60 26.65 57.52
CA ALA A 1015 33.67 28.07 57.13
C ALA A 1015 35.02 28.76 56.84
N LYS A 1016 35.25 29.08 55.55
CA LYS A 1016 35.10 30.46 55.06
C LYS A 1016 34.90 30.50 53.53
N GLU A 1017 34.35 31.61 53.05
CA GLU A 1017 34.00 31.86 51.65
C GLU A 1017 35.14 32.57 50.88
N ASP A 1018 35.03 32.54 49.56
CA ASP A 1018 35.73 33.36 48.56
C ASP A 1018 37.26 33.45 48.57
N GLU A 1019 37.88 32.74 47.62
CA GLU A 1019 38.80 33.41 46.69
C GLU A 1019 38.76 32.72 45.30
N LYS A 1020 38.71 33.53 44.22
CA LYS A 1020 38.62 33.02 42.84
C LYS A 1020 40.02 32.91 42.24
N TRP A 1021 40.33 31.78 41.60
CA TRP A 1021 41.55 31.61 40.81
C TRP A 1021 41.18 31.32 39.36
N TYR A 1022 41.68 32.15 38.44
CA TYR A 1022 41.97 31.91 37.01
C TYR A 1022 42.04 33.26 36.24
N ASP A 1023 43.03 34.11 36.58
CA ASP A 1023 43.47 35.14 35.64
C ASP A 1023 44.46 34.50 34.64
N ILE A 1024 44.00 34.29 33.41
CA ILE A 1024 44.86 34.03 32.27
C ILE A 1024 44.94 35.34 31.49
N ASP A 1025 46.14 35.89 31.34
CA ASP A 1025 46.33 37.23 30.79
C ASP A 1025 45.96 37.30 29.29
N THR A 1026 44.71 37.65 29.06
CA THR A 1026 44.05 37.81 27.76
C THR A 1026 44.80 38.79 26.83
N ILE A 1027 45.56 39.74 27.38
CA ILE A 1027 46.33 40.73 26.61
C ILE A 1027 47.50 40.04 25.88
N TRP A 1028 48.19 39.10 26.53
CA TRP A 1028 49.27 38.35 25.90
C TRP A 1028 48.77 37.37 24.84
N PHE A 1029 47.61 36.74 25.07
CA PHE A 1029 46.97 35.87 24.08
C PHE A 1029 46.65 36.63 22.80
N PHE A 1030 45.88 37.73 22.88
CA PHE A 1030 45.55 38.55 21.72
C PHE A 1030 46.79 39.20 21.09
N GLY A 1031 47.77 39.66 21.88
CA GLY A 1031 49.02 40.20 21.36
C GLY A 1031 49.80 39.20 20.48
N SER A 1032 49.89 37.93 20.91
CA SER A 1032 50.54 36.87 20.12
C SER A 1032 49.75 36.52 18.85
N LEU A 1033 48.42 36.52 18.92
CA LEU A 1033 47.52 36.25 17.80
C LEU A 1033 47.61 37.36 16.74
N SER A 1034 47.57 38.63 17.16
CA SER A 1034 47.73 39.79 16.29
C SER A 1034 49.09 39.83 15.60
N ALA A 1035 50.17 39.55 16.32
CA ALA A 1035 51.52 39.48 15.74
C ALA A 1035 51.62 38.39 14.66
N THR A 1036 51.04 37.21 14.92
CA THR A 1036 50.98 36.10 13.95
C THR A 1036 50.18 36.49 12.70
N TRP A 1037 49.02 37.14 12.89
CA TRP A 1037 48.16 37.56 11.78
C TRP A 1037 48.85 38.59 10.87
N VAL A 1038 49.54 39.57 11.46
CA VAL A 1038 50.34 40.57 10.72
C VAL A 1038 51.46 39.90 9.91
N VAL A 1039 52.18 38.93 10.49
CA VAL A 1039 53.25 38.20 9.77
C VAL A 1039 52.69 37.39 8.60
N CYS A 1040 51.55 36.71 8.78
CA CYS A 1040 50.88 35.98 7.71
C CYS A 1040 50.42 36.91 6.57
N LEU A 1041 49.84 38.06 6.90
CA LEU A 1041 49.34 39.02 5.91
C LEU A 1041 50.49 39.68 5.12
N LEU A 1042 51.59 40.03 5.79
CA LEU A 1042 52.82 40.50 5.13
C LEU A 1042 53.44 39.42 4.24
N GLY A 1043 53.43 38.15 4.66
CA GLY A 1043 53.87 37.02 3.84
C GLY A 1043 53.02 36.83 2.58
N PHE A 1044 51.70 36.88 2.72
CA PHE A 1044 50.77 36.80 1.59
C PHE A 1044 50.94 37.97 0.60
N ALA A 1045 51.08 39.20 1.13
CA ALA A 1045 51.39 40.38 0.31
C ALA A 1045 52.72 40.24 -0.44
N ALA A 1046 53.76 39.68 0.19
CA ALA A 1046 55.04 39.40 -0.46
C ALA A 1046 54.94 38.35 -1.57
N VAL A 1047 54.12 37.30 -1.40
CA VAL A 1047 53.84 36.31 -2.46
C VAL A 1047 53.11 36.94 -3.65
N LEU A 1048 52.08 37.75 -3.41
CA LEU A 1048 51.36 38.48 -4.47
C LEU A 1048 52.23 39.56 -5.15
N TYR A 1049 53.19 40.15 -4.43
CA TYR A 1049 54.14 41.10 -5.01
C TYR A 1049 55.18 40.41 -5.90
N THR A 1050 55.73 39.28 -5.44
CA THR A 1050 56.82 38.55 -6.13
C THR A 1050 56.35 37.63 -7.25
N ASN A 1051 55.10 37.15 -7.25
CA ASN A 1051 54.57 36.25 -8.28
C ASN A 1051 53.42 36.87 -9.10
N PRO A 1052 53.70 37.38 -10.32
CA PRO A 1052 52.68 37.99 -11.18
C PRO A 1052 51.54 37.06 -11.61
N GLY A 1053 51.75 35.74 -11.60
CA GLY A 1053 50.72 34.75 -11.93
C GLY A 1053 49.66 34.68 -10.84
N TRP A 1054 50.09 34.50 -9.59
CA TRP A 1054 49.20 34.50 -8.43
C TRP A 1054 48.49 35.85 -8.25
N ARG A 1055 49.17 36.97 -8.52
CA ARG A 1055 48.53 38.30 -8.50
C ARG A 1055 47.42 38.44 -9.54
N ARG A 1056 47.58 37.91 -10.74
CA ARG A 1056 46.54 37.94 -11.78
C ARG A 1056 45.36 37.03 -11.45
N TRP A 1057 45.62 35.82 -10.95
CA TRP A 1057 44.57 34.90 -10.52
C TRP A 1057 43.77 35.46 -9.33
N TRP A 1058 44.44 36.05 -8.34
CA TRP A 1058 43.79 36.72 -7.21
C TRP A 1058 42.94 37.92 -7.62
N LEU A 1059 43.44 38.78 -8.52
CA LEU A 1059 42.66 39.90 -9.04
C LEU A 1059 41.45 39.44 -9.86
N PHE A 1060 41.58 38.40 -10.70
CA PHE A 1060 40.47 37.80 -11.43
C PHE A 1060 39.38 37.25 -10.48
N VAL A 1061 39.77 36.56 -9.39
CA VAL A 1061 38.83 36.09 -8.36
C VAL A 1061 38.12 37.26 -7.65
N ILE A 1062 38.81 38.38 -7.38
CA ILE A 1062 38.16 39.59 -6.82
C ILE A 1062 37.20 40.23 -7.84
N GLU A 1063 37.59 40.32 -9.11
CA GLU A 1063 36.80 40.95 -10.18
C GLU A 1063 35.47 40.20 -10.44
N GLU A 1064 35.53 38.86 -10.53
CA GLU A 1064 34.34 37.99 -10.61
C GLU A 1064 33.40 38.17 -9.40
N ASN A 1065 33.95 38.21 -8.18
CA ASN A 1065 33.16 38.40 -6.97
C ASN A 1065 32.54 39.82 -6.90
N MET A 1066 33.23 40.85 -7.37
CA MET A 1066 32.68 42.21 -7.46
C MET A 1066 31.48 42.27 -8.43
N TYR A 1067 31.54 41.60 -9.58
CA TYR A 1067 30.39 41.53 -10.49
C TYR A 1067 29.20 40.78 -9.87
N THR A 1068 29.45 39.67 -9.18
CA THR A 1068 28.39 38.91 -8.49
C THR A 1068 27.71 39.75 -7.39
N CYS A 1069 28.49 40.46 -6.57
CA CYS A 1069 27.96 41.37 -5.55
C CYS A 1069 27.22 42.58 -6.13
N TYR A 1070 27.64 43.09 -7.30
CA TYR A 1070 27.00 44.23 -7.96
C TYR A 1070 25.56 43.91 -8.41
N TYR A 1071 25.34 42.76 -9.06
CA TYR A 1071 23.99 42.34 -9.44
C TYR A 1071 23.12 42.00 -8.21
N PHE A 1072 23.68 41.31 -7.21
CA PHE A 1072 22.97 41.00 -5.96
C PHE A 1072 22.47 42.27 -5.23
N LEU A 1073 23.25 43.36 -5.25
CA LEU A 1073 22.83 44.65 -4.69
C LEU A 1073 21.71 45.33 -5.49
N ILE A 1074 21.68 45.19 -6.82
CA ILE A 1074 20.61 45.73 -7.67
C ILE A 1074 19.28 45.03 -7.36
N ASP A 1075 19.27 43.71 -7.29
CA ASP A 1075 18.06 42.92 -7.02
C ASP A 1075 17.54 43.17 -5.59
N LEU A 1076 18.45 43.27 -4.61
CA LEU A 1076 18.11 43.60 -3.22
C LEU A 1076 17.50 45.00 -3.08
N VAL A 1077 18.02 46.00 -3.80
CA VAL A 1077 17.44 47.36 -3.82
C VAL A 1077 16.06 47.35 -4.51
N GLY A 1078 15.87 46.57 -5.58
CA GLY A 1078 14.57 46.39 -6.22
C GLY A 1078 13.51 45.84 -5.25
N ALA A 1079 13.86 44.79 -4.50
CA ALA A 1079 12.98 44.20 -3.49
C ALA A 1079 12.66 45.17 -2.34
N LEU A 1080 13.65 45.92 -1.84
CA LEU A 1080 13.47 46.89 -0.76
C LEU A 1080 12.61 48.09 -1.16
N MET A 1081 12.70 48.56 -2.40
CA MET A 1081 11.85 49.66 -2.91
C MET A 1081 10.39 49.23 -3.00
N ALA A 1082 10.10 48.02 -3.50
CA ALA A 1082 8.76 47.46 -3.54
C ALA A 1082 8.15 47.29 -2.13
N TYR A 1083 8.97 46.84 -1.16
CA TYR A 1083 8.58 46.72 0.24
C TYR A 1083 8.23 48.08 0.88
N TYR A 1084 9.00 49.13 0.57
CA TYR A 1084 8.76 50.48 1.11
C TYR A 1084 7.49 51.15 0.55
N GLU A 1085 7.18 50.99 -0.75
CA GLU A 1085 5.91 51.48 -1.30
C GLU A 1085 4.71 50.81 -0.64
N PHE A 1086 4.77 49.49 -0.42
CA PHE A 1086 3.72 48.73 0.25
C PHE A 1086 3.46 49.21 1.68
N GLN A 1087 4.52 49.49 2.45
CA GLN A 1087 4.41 50.06 3.80
C GLN A 1087 3.83 51.48 3.81
N ILE A 1088 4.27 52.35 2.89
CA ILE A 1088 3.77 53.74 2.80
C ILE A 1088 2.28 53.78 2.39
N ALA A 1089 1.83 52.84 1.55
CA ALA A 1089 0.42 52.68 1.21
C ALA A 1089 -0.42 52.23 2.43
N ALA A 1090 0.05 51.24 3.20
CA ALA A 1090 -0.64 50.75 4.39
C ALA A 1090 -0.81 51.82 5.48
N ILE A 1091 0.23 52.62 5.74
CA ILE A 1091 0.25 53.64 6.79
C ILE A 1091 -0.71 54.82 6.50
N ARG A 1092 -1.17 55.01 5.26
CA ARG A 1092 -2.04 56.14 4.86
C ARG A 1092 -3.54 55.84 4.81
N GLY A 1093 -3.99 54.64 5.19
CA GLY A 1093 -5.39 54.39 5.54
C GLY A 1093 -6.43 54.58 4.42
N LYS A 1094 -6.06 54.38 3.14
CA LYS A 1094 -6.95 54.53 1.96
C LYS A 1094 -6.98 53.29 1.07
N LEU A 1095 -7.58 52.20 1.57
CA LEU A 1095 -7.71 50.95 0.82
C LEU A 1095 -8.78 50.90 -0.31
N PRO A 1096 -9.79 51.81 -0.44
CA PRO A 1096 -10.80 51.71 -1.52
C PRO A 1096 -10.43 52.23 -2.92
N GLU A 1097 -9.29 52.91 -3.14
CA GLU A 1097 -9.07 53.72 -4.37
C GLU A 1097 -8.05 53.17 -5.39
N MET A 1098 -7.23 52.16 -5.08
CA MET A 1098 -6.30 51.56 -6.07
C MET A 1098 -6.94 50.43 -6.89
N LYS A 1099 -7.97 50.77 -7.66
CA LYS A 1099 -8.56 49.90 -8.71
C LYS A 1099 -8.59 50.55 -10.09
N ARG A 1100 -7.71 51.54 -10.34
CA ARG A 1100 -7.74 52.36 -11.57
C ARG A 1100 -6.38 52.84 -12.12
N GLN A 1101 -5.28 52.36 -11.56
CA GLN A 1101 -3.93 52.36 -12.12
C GLN A 1101 -3.34 50.99 -11.71
N PHE A 1102 -2.80 50.13 -12.56
CA PHE A 1102 -2.41 50.31 -13.96
C PHE A 1102 -3.28 49.48 -14.93
N GLY A 1103 -3.58 50.08 -16.08
CA GLY A 1103 -4.08 49.40 -17.27
C GLY A 1103 -3.44 50.03 -18.50
N THR A 1104 -3.52 49.34 -19.65
CA THR A 1104 -3.01 49.74 -20.97
C THR A 1104 -1.51 50.07 -21.04
N PHE A 1105 -0.73 49.11 -21.55
CA PHE A 1105 -0.01 49.32 -22.82
C PHE A 1105 -0.07 48.04 -23.65
N THR A 1106 -0.22 48.16 -24.96
CA THR A 1106 -0.53 47.04 -25.87
C THR A 1106 0.25 47.10 -27.17
N GLU A 1107 0.80 45.95 -27.55
CA GLU A 1107 1.09 45.48 -28.92
C GLU A 1107 2.21 46.10 -29.80
N ALA A 1108 2.68 45.20 -30.68
CA ALA A 1108 3.17 45.41 -32.05
C ALA A 1108 4.63 45.85 -32.33
N SER A 1109 5.48 44.86 -32.62
CA SER A 1109 6.15 44.76 -33.94
C SER A 1109 6.40 43.29 -34.31
N TYR A 1110 6.41 42.94 -35.60
CA TYR A 1110 6.33 41.56 -36.12
C TYR A 1110 7.23 41.41 -37.38
N VAL A 1111 7.43 40.17 -37.87
CA VAL A 1111 8.14 39.80 -39.14
C VAL A 1111 9.68 39.86 -39.07
N GLY A 1112 10.47 38.92 -39.62
CA GLY A 1112 10.12 37.65 -40.27
C GLY A 1112 11.31 36.86 -40.84
N ASN A 1113 11.02 35.68 -41.42
CA ASN A 1113 11.92 34.73 -42.12
C ASN A 1113 11.84 34.96 -43.65
N PRO A 1114 12.59 34.32 -44.59
CA PRO A 1114 13.73 33.38 -44.46
C PRO A 1114 14.87 33.56 -45.54
N LEU A 1115 15.74 32.53 -45.66
CA LEU A 1115 16.56 32.11 -46.84
C LEU A 1115 17.75 32.97 -47.35
N LEU A 1116 18.96 32.36 -47.37
CA LEU A 1116 19.72 32.07 -48.62
C LEU A 1116 20.98 31.20 -48.37
N CYS A 1117 21.51 30.56 -49.42
CA CYS A 1117 22.68 29.67 -49.37
C CYS A 1117 23.87 30.24 -50.19
N GLY A 1118 25.12 30.04 -49.75
CA GLY A 1118 26.32 30.41 -50.53
C GLY A 1118 27.67 30.23 -49.78
N PRO A 1119 28.72 29.59 -50.36
CA PRO A 1119 30.03 29.33 -49.73
C PRO A 1119 31.19 30.07 -50.50
N PRO A 1120 32.51 29.71 -50.48
CA PRO A 1120 33.26 28.69 -49.71
C PRO A 1120 34.71 29.04 -49.20
N LEU A 1121 35.29 28.14 -48.37
CA LEU A 1121 36.72 27.70 -48.26
C LEU A 1121 37.91 28.62 -47.81
N GLU A 1122 38.54 28.18 -46.68
CA GLU A 1122 39.98 27.85 -46.49
C GLU A 1122 41.12 28.76 -45.92
N LYS A 1123 41.79 28.17 -44.88
CA LYS A 1123 43.26 28.03 -44.61
C LYS A 1123 44.14 29.14 -43.94
N LYS A 1124 44.46 28.84 -42.68
CA LYS A 1124 45.81 28.71 -42.03
C LYS A 1124 46.73 29.93 -41.74
N CYS A 1125 46.95 30.15 -40.43
CA CYS A 1125 48.25 30.25 -39.73
C CYS A 1125 49.28 31.37 -40.08
N SER A 1126 49.58 32.29 -39.15
CA SER A 1126 50.66 32.16 -38.13
C SER A 1126 51.26 33.49 -37.57
N ASN A 1127 51.71 33.42 -36.30
CA ASN A 1127 52.86 34.09 -35.65
C ASN A 1127 52.97 35.61 -35.33
N THR A 1128 53.29 35.84 -34.04
CA THR A 1128 54.27 36.79 -33.43
C THR A 1128 53.91 38.23 -32.98
N SER A 1129 54.60 38.63 -31.89
CA SER A 1129 54.44 39.77 -30.93
C SER A 1129 55.20 41.07 -31.36
N PRO A 1130 55.48 42.17 -30.56
CA PRO A 1130 55.58 42.31 -29.06
C PRO A 1130 55.31 43.71 -28.36
N VAL A 1131 55.57 43.80 -27.02
CA VAL A 1131 56.17 44.94 -26.20
C VAL A 1131 55.35 46.08 -25.48
N ASN A 1132 55.41 46.05 -24.13
CA ASN A 1132 55.61 47.05 -23.00
C ASN A 1132 54.84 48.38 -22.67
N ILE A 1133 54.25 48.42 -21.44
CA ILE A 1133 54.31 49.34 -20.22
C ILE A 1133 55.15 50.68 -20.19
N PRO A 1134 55.09 51.61 -19.15
CA PRO A 1134 54.28 51.75 -17.87
C PRO A 1134 53.86 53.19 -17.34
N GLN A 1135 53.15 53.28 -16.17
CA GLN A 1135 53.34 54.18 -14.94
C GLN A 1135 52.08 54.87 -14.30
N GLY A 1136 52.03 55.14 -12.97
CA GLY A 1136 51.28 56.34 -12.45
C GLY A 1136 50.54 56.54 -11.07
N ALA A 1137 50.93 56.03 -9.87
CA ALA A 1137 50.65 56.62 -8.50
C ALA A 1137 49.20 56.88 -7.92
N VAL A 1138 49.11 57.31 -6.63
CA VAL A 1138 47.95 57.45 -5.65
C VAL A 1138 48.42 58.24 -4.37
N PRO A 1139 47.68 58.55 -3.22
CA PRO A 1139 46.29 58.27 -2.71
C PRO A 1139 45.57 59.47 -1.93
N SER A 1140 44.64 59.18 -0.98
CA SER A 1140 44.20 59.94 0.27
C SER A 1140 43.00 60.95 0.25
N ALA A 1141 42.18 61.19 1.32
CA ALA A 1141 41.80 60.44 2.57
C ALA A 1141 40.67 61.14 3.45
N LYS A 1142 40.04 60.40 4.41
CA LYS A 1142 39.49 60.82 5.77
C LYS A 1142 38.19 61.70 5.89
N GLU A 1143 37.36 61.71 6.97
CA GLU A 1143 37.09 60.83 8.16
C GLU A 1143 35.75 61.21 8.93
N ASP A 1144 35.58 60.76 10.20
CA ASP A 1144 34.55 61.02 11.26
C ASP A 1144 33.20 60.24 11.17
N GLU A 1145 32.78 59.33 12.08
CA GLU A 1145 32.54 59.29 13.56
C GLU A 1145 31.11 59.76 14.00
N LYS A 1146 30.39 59.20 15.01
CA LYS A 1146 30.67 58.25 16.12
C LYS A 1146 29.34 57.60 16.65
N TRP A 1147 29.38 56.46 17.36
CA TRP A 1147 28.25 55.84 18.12
C TRP A 1147 28.73 55.08 19.39
N TYR A 1148 27.79 54.71 20.28
CA TYR A 1148 27.87 53.73 21.38
C TYR A 1148 26.53 52.94 21.39
N ASP A 1149 26.32 51.82 22.09
CA ASP A 1149 27.06 50.54 22.20
C ASP A 1149 26.13 49.55 22.98
N ILE A 1150 26.17 48.25 22.68
CA ILE A 1150 25.66 47.13 23.49
C ILE A 1150 26.08 45.81 22.81
N ASP A 1151 26.61 44.89 23.61
CA ASP A 1151 27.48 43.80 23.15
C ASP A 1151 26.81 42.42 23.22
N THR A 1152 27.53 41.37 22.76
CA THR A 1152 27.26 39.93 22.98
C THR A 1152 26.35 39.19 21.97
N ILE A 1153 26.81 39.08 20.71
CA ILE A 1153 26.78 37.87 19.86
C ILE A 1153 27.79 38.14 18.73
N TRP A 1154 28.90 37.37 18.62
CA TRP A 1154 29.68 37.10 17.36
C TRP A 1154 31.00 36.29 17.55
N PHE A 1155 31.18 35.51 18.63
CA PHE A 1155 32.50 34.92 18.96
C PHE A 1155 32.76 33.45 18.51
N PHE A 1156 31.91 32.85 17.68
CA PHE A 1156 32.08 31.44 17.23
C PHE A 1156 32.36 31.25 15.72
N GLY A 1157 32.36 32.31 14.91
CA GLY A 1157 32.49 32.20 13.44
C GLY A 1157 33.91 32.07 12.87
N SER A 1158 34.97 32.24 13.68
CA SER A 1158 36.32 32.61 13.16
C SER A 1158 37.42 31.56 13.28
N LEU A 1159 37.17 30.36 13.81
CA LEU A 1159 38.21 29.33 14.01
C LEU A 1159 38.36 28.31 12.86
N SER A 1160 37.38 28.19 11.95
CA SER A 1160 37.39 27.15 10.89
C SER A 1160 38.30 27.48 9.71
N ALA A 1161 38.36 28.75 9.29
CA ALA A 1161 39.05 29.16 8.05
C ALA A 1161 40.58 29.05 8.13
N THR A 1162 41.19 29.27 9.31
CA THR A 1162 42.65 29.31 9.48
C THR A 1162 43.32 27.94 9.46
N TRP A 1163 42.62 26.87 9.84
CA TRP A 1163 43.17 25.51 9.80
C TRP A 1163 43.37 24.99 8.37
N VAL A 1164 42.45 25.31 7.45
CA VAL A 1164 42.49 24.85 6.05
C VAL A 1164 43.72 25.39 5.32
N VAL A 1165 44.06 26.67 5.51
CA VAL A 1165 45.20 27.32 4.85
C VAL A 1165 46.54 26.72 5.34
N CYS A 1166 46.67 26.44 6.64
CA CYS A 1166 47.89 25.83 7.20
C CYS A 1166 48.14 24.41 6.69
N LEU A 1167 47.10 23.59 6.52
CA LEU A 1167 47.21 22.24 5.95
C LEU A 1167 47.67 22.27 4.48
N LEU A 1168 47.12 23.18 3.68
CA LEU A 1168 47.52 23.34 2.28
C LEU A 1168 48.96 23.86 2.12
N GLY A 1169 49.43 24.71 3.04
CA GLY A 1169 50.82 25.14 3.09
C GLY A 1169 51.81 23.98 3.32
N PHE A 1170 51.45 23.01 4.15
CA PHE A 1170 52.29 21.83 4.42
C PHE A 1170 52.31 20.83 3.24
N ALA A 1171 51.20 20.73 2.49
CA ALA A 1171 51.09 19.85 1.32
C ALA A 1171 52.05 20.24 0.17
N ALA A 1172 52.41 21.52 0.05
CA ALA A 1172 53.34 22.01 -0.97
C ALA A 1172 54.80 21.50 -0.79
N GLY A 1173 55.17 21.05 0.41
CA GLY A 1173 56.55 20.63 0.73
C GLY A 1173 56.95 19.23 0.25
N LEU A 1174 55.99 18.39 -0.18
CA LEU A 1174 56.20 16.95 -0.42
C LEU A 1174 56.39 16.56 -1.90
N TYR A 1175 56.81 17.50 -2.76
CA TYR A 1175 56.95 17.29 -4.20
C TYR A 1175 58.24 16.55 -4.63
N THR A 1176 58.82 15.70 -3.77
CA THR A 1176 60.17 15.11 -3.95
C THR A 1176 60.31 13.61 -3.62
N ASN A 1177 59.23 12.81 -3.62
CA ASN A 1177 59.39 11.34 -3.69
C ASN A 1177 58.20 10.57 -4.33
N PRO A 1178 58.41 9.62 -5.27
CA PRO A 1178 57.31 8.90 -5.94
C PRO A 1178 56.55 7.86 -5.08
N GLY A 1179 57.09 7.46 -3.92
CA GLY A 1179 56.67 6.23 -3.23
C GLY A 1179 55.25 6.22 -2.61
N TRP A 1180 54.66 7.36 -2.26
CA TRP A 1180 53.44 7.43 -1.43
C TRP A 1180 52.14 7.71 -2.21
N ARG A 1181 52.21 7.82 -3.55
CA ARG A 1181 51.09 8.27 -4.41
C ARG A 1181 49.86 7.34 -4.43
N ARG A 1182 49.91 6.18 -3.74
CA ARG A 1182 48.82 5.19 -3.65
C ARG A 1182 48.07 5.16 -2.32
N TRP A 1183 48.54 5.87 -1.28
CA TRP A 1183 47.80 5.97 -0.01
C TRP A 1183 46.96 7.26 0.07
N TRP A 1184 47.39 8.32 -0.62
CA TRP A 1184 46.76 9.65 -0.57
C TRP A 1184 45.44 9.77 -1.33
N LEU A 1185 45.15 8.86 -2.27
CA LEU A 1185 43.89 8.88 -3.03
C LEU A 1185 42.69 8.35 -2.24
N PHE A 1186 42.90 7.63 -1.13
CA PHE A 1186 41.84 7.09 -0.27
C PHE A 1186 41.34 8.09 0.80
N VAL A 1187 41.95 9.27 0.91
CA VAL A 1187 41.65 10.28 1.94
C VAL A 1187 40.81 11.44 1.40
N ILE A 1188 40.74 11.59 0.06
CA ILE A 1188 40.06 12.71 -0.60
C ILE A 1188 38.56 12.43 -0.84
N GLU A 1189 38.16 11.16 -1.01
CA GLU A 1189 36.74 10.80 -1.26
C GLU A 1189 35.82 11.04 -0.05
N GLU A 1190 36.36 11.06 1.18
CA GLU A 1190 35.59 11.32 2.42
C GLU A 1190 35.34 12.81 2.71
N ASN A 1191 36.08 13.74 2.10
CA ASN A 1191 36.16 15.14 2.60
C ASN A 1191 35.44 16.20 1.75
N MET A 1192 34.67 15.83 0.72
CA MET A 1192 33.81 16.80 0.00
C MET A 1192 32.44 17.04 0.65
N TYR A 1193 32.03 16.25 1.65
CA TYR A 1193 30.76 16.45 2.36
C TYR A 1193 30.75 17.69 3.27
N THR A 1194 31.91 18.13 3.78
CA THR A 1194 32.00 19.12 4.86
C THR A 1194 31.67 20.56 4.41
N CYS A 1195 31.87 20.91 3.14
CA CYS A 1195 31.48 22.23 2.63
C CYS A 1195 29.98 22.37 2.38
N TYR A 1196 29.25 21.26 2.23
CA TYR A 1196 27.81 21.30 1.94
C TYR A 1196 26.99 21.73 3.17
N TYR A 1197 27.37 21.25 4.37
CA TYR A 1197 26.71 21.63 5.62
C TYR A 1197 26.96 23.08 6.04
N PHE A 1198 28.17 23.61 5.81
CA PHE A 1198 28.51 24.98 6.24
C PHE A 1198 27.69 26.08 5.52
N LEU A 1199 27.09 25.78 4.37
CA LEU A 1199 26.15 26.69 3.69
C LEU A 1199 24.71 26.59 4.23
N ILE A 1200 24.34 25.44 4.81
CA ILE A 1200 23.01 25.20 5.38
C ILE A 1200 22.89 25.94 6.72
N ASP A 1201 23.92 25.89 7.56
CA ASP A 1201 23.94 26.57 8.87
C ASP A 1201 23.79 28.10 8.72
N LEU A 1202 24.36 28.69 7.66
CA LEU A 1202 24.26 30.13 7.39
C LEU A 1202 22.84 30.56 6.96
N LEU A 1203 22.08 29.67 6.31
CA LEU A 1203 20.68 29.91 5.95
C LEU A 1203 19.74 29.69 7.14
N TYR A 1204 20.06 28.75 8.03
CA TYR A 1204 19.25 28.47 9.22
C TYR A 1204 19.23 29.66 10.20
N ALA A 1205 20.36 30.37 10.34
CA ALA A 1205 20.50 31.50 11.25
C ALA A 1205 19.63 32.73 10.92
N GLN A 1206 19.12 32.85 9.68
CA GLN A 1206 18.38 34.04 9.22
C GLN A 1206 16.86 33.93 9.41
N VAL A 1207 16.32 32.72 9.65
CA VAL A 1207 14.87 32.44 9.59
C VAL A 1207 14.14 32.66 10.92
N GLU A 1208 14.84 32.66 12.06
CA GLU A 1208 14.21 32.69 13.38
C GLU A 1208 13.59 34.05 13.78
N LEU A 1209 13.80 35.12 12.98
CA LEU A 1209 13.41 36.49 13.32
C LEU A 1209 12.16 37.04 12.61
N ASN A 1210 11.42 36.27 11.81
CA ASN A 1210 10.12 36.73 11.30
C ASN A 1210 9.11 35.62 10.95
N ARG A 1211 8.91 34.65 11.86
CA ARG A 1211 7.88 33.60 11.73
C ARG A 1211 6.45 34.13 12.01
N THR A 1212 5.99 35.12 11.24
CA THR A 1212 4.64 35.69 11.37
C THR A 1212 3.99 36.10 10.04
N PHE A 1213 4.69 36.05 8.90
CA PHE A 1213 4.14 36.33 7.57
C PHE A 1213 4.60 35.28 6.55
N TYR A 1214 3.65 34.76 5.76
CA TYR A 1214 3.82 33.80 4.66
C TYR A 1214 4.53 32.47 4.97
N THR A 1215 3.74 31.53 5.50
CA THR A 1215 3.66 30.20 4.89
C THR A 1215 3.09 30.31 3.46
N ALA A 1216 3.93 30.24 2.44
CA ALA A 1216 3.59 30.00 1.02
C ALA A 1216 4.85 29.62 0.24
N LEU A 1217 4.71 28.93 -0.90
CA LEU A 1217 5.80 28.50 -1.79
C LEU A 1217 6.83 27.61 -1.06
N TYR A 1218 6.55 26.33 -0.80
CA TYR A 1218 6.23 25.26 -1.76
C TYR A 1218 7.40 24.92 -2.70
N GLN A 1219 7.72 23.63 -2.74
CA GLN A 1219 8.52 22.85 -3.71
C GLN A 1219 9.30 23.61 -4.81
N ASP A 1220 10.63 23.58 -4.71
CA ASP A 1220 11.62 23.31 -5.78
C ASP A 1220 13.01 23.39 -5.10
N TYR A 1221 13.84 22.35 -4.99
CA TYR A 1221 14.59 21.79 -6.13
C TYR A 1221 15.19 20.38 -5.87
N PHE A 1222 14.75 19.64 -4.84
CA PHE A 1222 15.44 18.43 -4.40
C PHE A 1222 15.60 17.28 -5.44
N PRO A 1223 14.67 17.04 -6.40
CA PRO A 1223 14.87 16.02 -7.46
C PRO A 1223 15.79 16.52 -8.59
N LYS A 1224 17.04 16.89 -8.27
CA LYS A 1224 18.08 17.25 -9.26
C LYS A 1224 19.47 16.63 -9.03
N LEU A 1225 19.63 15.72 -8.05
CA LEU A 1225 20.93 15.10 -7.75
C LEU A 1225 21.03 13.59 -8.06
N CYS A 1226 19.91 12.90 -8.29
CA CYS A 1226 19.93 11.46 -8.59
C CYS A 1226 20.44 11.09 -10.00
N ASP A 1227 20.54 12.06 -10.92
CA ASP A 1227 20.89 11.81 -12.33
C ASP A 1227 22.39 11.57 -12.61
N ILE A 1228 23.27 11.61 -11.60
CA ILE A 1228 24.73 11.51 -11.81
C ILE A 1228 25.29 10.10 -11.57
N LEU A 1229 24.73 9.29 -10.65
CA LEU A 1229 25.32 8.01 -10.21
C LEU A 1229 24.63 6.74 -10.74
N LYS A 1230 24.02 6.81 -11.92
CA LYS A 1230 23.70 5.63 -12.76
C LYS A 1230 24.26 5.69 -14.19
N ALA A 1231 25.28 6.53 -14.41
CA ALA A 1231 26.07 6.52 -15.64
C ALA A 1231 27.23 5.51 -15.55
N VAL A 1232 27.38 4.63 -16.56
CA VAL A 1232 28.59 3.81 -16.87
C VAL A 1232 28.99 2.80 -15.76
N GLN A 1233 28.78 1.47 -15.84
CA GLN A 1233 28.47 0.51 -16.91
C GLN A 1233 29.56 0.30 -17.99
N LEU A 1234 29.96 -0.97 -18.20
CA LEU A 1234 30.91 -1.50 -19.22
C LEU A 1234 32.43 -1.25 -18.97
N VAL A 1235 33.38 -2.09 -19.42
CA VAL A 1235 33.50 -3.57 -19.56
C VAL A 1235 34.95 -3.93 -19.93
N VAL A 1236 35.48 -5.11 -19.56
CA VAL A 1236 36.41 -5.99 -20.35
C VAL A 1236 37.00 -7.15 -19.48
N LEU A 1237 36.51 -8.36 -19.77
CA LEU A 1237 37.15 -9.69 -19.89
C LEU A 1237 38.39 -10.13 -19.05
N SER A 1238 38.25 -11.33 -18.44
CA SER A 1238 39.19 -12.49 -18.46
C SER A 1238 40.54 -12.40 -17.69
N GLU A 1239 41.13 -13.47 -17.13
CA GLU A 1239 40.86 -14.93 -17.15
C GLU A 1239 40.86 -15.55 -15.71
N GLY A 1240 40.50 -16.85 -15.60
CA GLY A 1240 40.74 -17.68 -14.39
C GLY A 1240 42.07 -18.47 -14.47
N PRO A 1241 42.23 -19.64 -13.81
CA PRO A 1241 41.24 -20.43 -13.05
C PRO A 1241 41.81 -21.09 -11.74
N GLN A 1242 41.15 -22.14 -11.26
CA GLN A 1242 41.64 -23.22 -10.35
C GLN A 1242 41.66 -23.00 -8.81
N ALA A 1243 40.50 -23.32 -8.21
CA ALA A 1243 40.29 -24.57 -7.46
C ALA A 1243 40.37 -24.65 -5.90
N ASN A 1244 39.39 -25.42 -5.40
CA ASN A 1244 39.39 -26.25 -4.18
C ASN A 1244 39.22 -25.62 -2.78
N LYS A 1245 37.96 -25.73 -2.32
CA LYS A 1245 37.52 -26.50 -1.13
C LYS A 1245 37.42 -25.81 0.25
N ARG A 1246 36.22 -26.08 0.82
CA ARG A 1246 35.90 -26.45 2.21
C ARG A 1246 35.54 -25.35 3.21
N SER A 1247 34.22 -25.28 3.42
CA SER A 1247 33.51 -25.49 4.70
C SER A 1247 33.57 -24.44 5.80
N MET A 1248 32.34 -24.06 6.23
CA MET A 1248 31.95 -23.51 7.54
C MET A 1248 32.47 -22.09 7.85
N LEU A 1249 31.62 -21.12 8.21
CA LEU A 1249 30.15 -21.13 8.38
C LEU A 1249 29.48 -20.15 7.43
#